data_AF-A0A8D8FUZ9-F1
#
_entry.id   AF-A0A8D8FUZ9-F1
#
_cell.length_a   1.000
_cell.length_b   1.000
_cell.length_c   1.000
_cell.angle_alpha   90.00
_cell.angle_beta   90.00
_cell.angle_gamma   90.00
#
_symmetry.space_group_name_H-M   'P 1'
#
loop_
_entity.id
_entity.type
_entity.pdbx_description
1 polymer ?
#
loop_
_entity_poly.entity_id
_entity_poly.type
_entity_poly.pdbx_seq_one_letter_code
_entity_poly.pdbx_strand_id
1 'polypeptide(L)'
;MATKLVSSYNEPAIGGLIVAEVIKSTNPIEISWGQETSITFSNRTLICVTNNDVLRALARDAPKYQLYGKTPIERTQIDHWLTYTLSMEKDPADELMYLNKCLAPLTFLVANHLTIADLAVFNELFSCYEELKAVGIPVHVQRFYDLISAQPAVKNVLQGIPKEAKLGKRGTTTRGGSAEKTTERKQEGKFVDLPGAEMGKVVVRFPPEASGYLHIGHAKAALLNQYYQQAFQGKLIMRFDDTNPAKENVHFEKVILEDLEMLQIKPDLFTHTSQYFDLMLDYCERLMKEGKAYVDDTEPEQMKKERDERTESKNRSNSVEKNLQMWREMVKGSAAGQKCCVRAKIDMASPNGCMRDPTIYRCKNEPHPRTGTQYKVYPTYDFACPIVDAIEDVTHTLRTMEYHDRDDQFYWFIEALGLRRPYIWEYSRLNMTNTVLSKRKLTWFVEEGLVDGWDDPRFPTVRGILRRGMTVEGLKEFIIAQGSSKSVVFMEWDKIWAFNKKVIDPIAPRYTALEIENRVVVNVAGAKLEAVQVPVHPKNAEIGTKTVWLGPRVLIDQADAVELKEGENATFINWGNIMINKVHKDATGKVTSIDASLNLDNKDFKKTLKLTWLCEQDPAEYPPTFCVYFEHIIGKAVLGKEEDFKTYIGHQTRSEAQMLGDPELKKLKKGDIIQLQRRGFFKVDQAYARASEFSAVETPVVLFSIPDGHAKEQPTAGAPKKNAAEASKKSAKAPAKSAEPAAKPAAGASNQLNDSIVQQGDLVRKLKTEKAAKPDIDAAVKQLLALKTQFKEATGQDWKPGVAIAAPGSTTTSGNSGEAINAKIIEQGNTVRDLKTKKAAKPEVEAAVKVLLDLKAQYKAATGKDWKPEPAAAP
;
A
#
# COMPACT_ATOMS: atom_id res chain seq x y z
N MET A 1 37.54 13.40 -32.45
CA MET A 1 36.16 13.79 -32.08
C MET A 1 36.18 14.20 -30.63
N ALA A 2 35.69 15.39 -30.29
CA ALA A 2 35.78 15.91 -28.94
C ALA A 2 34.78 15.19 -28.02
N THR A 3 35.22 14.82 -26.81
CA THR A 3 34.31 14.33 -25.76
C THR A 3 33.38 15.48 -25.38
N LYS A 4 32.07 15.26 -25.32
CA LYS A 4 31.10 16.28 -24.93
C LYS A 4 30.43 15.90 -23.61
N LEU A 5 30.43 16.81 -22.65
CA LEU A 5 29.73 16.68 -21.37
C LEU A 5 28.59 17.70 -21.35
N VAL A 6 27.36 17.21 -21.21
CA VAL A 6 26.19 18.03 -20.89
C VAL A 6 25.93 17.89 -19.40
N SER A 7 25.97 18.98 -18.63
CA SER A 7 25.62 18.97 -17.20
C SER A 7 24.18 19.48 -17.00
N SER A 8 23.42 18.84 -16.10
CA SER A 8 22.08 19.30 -15.74
C SER A 8 22.11 20.64 -15.01
N TYR A 9 21.17 21.53 -15.32
CA TYR A 9 20.90 22.74 -14.52
C TYR A 9 20.24 22.42 -13.17
N ASN A 10 19.51 21.30 -13.06
CA ASN A 10 18.79 20.94 -11.84
C ASN A 10 19.67 20.20 -10.84
N GLU A 11 20.62 19.41 -11.34
CA GLU A 11 21.56 18.63 -10.54
C GLU A 11 22.94 18.61 -11.23
N PRO A 12 23.75 19.67 -11.03
CA PRO A 12 25.05 19.77 -11.68
C PRO A 12 25.99 18.64 -11.24
N ALA A 13 26.64 17.97 -12.19
CA ALA A 13 27.64 16.93 -11.90
C ALA A 13 28.99 17.57 -11.52
N ILE A 14 29.06 18.21 -10.36
CA ILE A 14 30.21 19.02 -9.93
C ILE A 14 31.50 18.19 -9.94
N GLY A 15 31.46 16.97 -9.40
CA GLY A 15 32.61 16.06 -9.44
C GLY A 15 33.07 15.78 -10.87
N GLY A 16 32.13 15.50 -11.78
CA GLY A 16 32.41 15.30 -13.21
C GLY A 16 33.01 16.52 -13.90
N LEU A 17 32.48 17.72 -13.62
CA LEU A 17 33.02 18.98 -14.14
C LEU A 17 34.45 19.24 -13.66
N ILE A 18 34.75 18.90 -12.40
CA ILE A 18 36.11 18.99 -11.84
C ILE A 18 37.05 18.05 -12.58
N VAL A 19 36.65 16.79 -12.82
CA VAL A 19 37.49 15.86 -13.61
C VAL A 19 37.75 16.42 -15.00
N ALA A 20 36.73 16.95 -15.67
CA ALA A 20 36.88 17.54 -17.00
C ALA A 20 37.90 18.70 -17.01
N GLU A 21 37.88 19.57 -16.00
CA GLU A 21 38.85 20.66 -15.82
C GLU A 21 40.28 20.14 -15.54
N VAL A 22 40.42 19.04 -14.78
CA VAL A 22 41.73 18.43 -14.47
C VAL A 22 42.40 17.84 -15.72
N ILE A 23 41.62 17.21 -16.60
CA ILE A 23 42.15 16.47 -17.75
C ILE A 23 42.14 17.28 -19.06
N LYS A 24 41.62 18.51 -19.05
CA LYS A 24 41.42 19.35 -20.25
C LYS A 24 42.67 19.57 -21.10
N SER A 25 43.86 19.51 -20.51
CA SER A 25 45.13 19.74 -21.21
C SER A 25 45.53 18.58 -22.12
N THR A 26 45.05 17.36 -21.86
CA THR A 26 45.29 16.19 -22.73
C THR A 26 44.02 15.67 -23.40
N ASN A 27 42.86 15.86 -22.77
CA ASN A 27 41.56 15.40 -23.23
C ASN A 27 40.62 16.61 -23.27
N PRO A 28 40.58 17.37 -24.39
CA PRO A 28 39.67 18.51 -24.49
C PRO A 28 38.22 18.02 -24.47
N ILE A 29 37.45 18.52 -23.50
CA ILE A 29 36.04 18.18 -23.29
C ILE A 29 35.20 19.44 -23.53
N GLU A 30 34.23 19.33 -24.43
CA GLU A 30 33.23 20.37 -24.65
C GLU A 30 32.18 20.29 -23.53
N ILE A 31 32.10 21.33 -22.69
CA ILE A 31 31.10 21.41 -21.62
C ILE A 31 29.92 22.25 -22.11
N SER A 32 28.72 21.71 -21.96
CA SER A 32 27.45 22.39 -22.24
C SER A 32 26.45 22.09 -21.12
N TRP A 33 25.35 22.84 -21.09
CA TRP A 33 24.35 22.74 -20.02
C TRP A 33 22.98 22.37 -20.59
N GLY A 34 22.26 21.49 -19.91
CA GLY A 34 20.98 20.93 -20.36
C GLY A 34 20.06 20.53 -19.21
N GLN A 35 18.97 19.83 -19.52
CA GLN A 35 18.03 19.33 -18.49
C GLN A 35 18.54 18.05 -17.82
N GLU A 36 19.26 17.20 -18.56
CA GLU A 36 19.81 15.93 -18.10
C GLU A 36 21.34 15.91 -18.26
N THR A 37 22.03 15.22 -17.35
CA THR A 37 23.48 15.04 -17.44
C THR A 37 23.79 13.90 -18.40
N SER A 38 24.67 14.13 -19.38
CA SER A 38 25.10 13.09 -20.32
C SER A 38 26.52 13.31 -20.81
N ILE A 39 27.19 12.23 -21.19
CA ILE A 39 28.53 12.26 -21.76
C ILE A 39 28.58 11.53 -23.09
N THR A 40 29.17 12.16 -24.10
CA THR A 40 29.32 11.61 -25.44
C THR A 40 30.79 11.36 -25.75
N PHE A 41 31.14 10.11 -26.03
CA PHE A 41 32.42 9.72 -26.59
C PHE A 41 32.23 9.32 -28.05
N SER A 42 32.90 10.03 -28.96
CA SER A 42 32.71 9.85 -30.41
C SER A 42 31.23 10.00 -30.80
N ASN A 43 30.52 8.89 -31.07
CA ASN A 43 29.11 8.88 -31.50
C ASN A 43 28.17 8.16 -30.51
N ARG A 44 28.66 7.81 -29.31
CA ARG A 44 27.86 7.14 -28.29
C ARG A 44 27.66 8.07 -27.10
N THR A 45 26.40 8.35 -26.80
CA THR A 45 26.00 9.15 -25.64
C THR A 45 25.54 8.24 -24.52
N LEU A 46 26.11 8.42 -23.34
CA LEU A 46 25.65 7.84 -22.09
C LEU A 46 24.86 8.91 -21.35
N ILE A 47 23.56 8.65 -21.11
CA ILE A 47 22.77 9.44 -20.17
C ILE A 47 23.22 9.02 -18.77
N CYS A 48 23.73 9.97 -18.00
CA CYS A 48 24.29 9.72 -16.67
C CYS A 48 23.21 9.90 -15.63
N VAL A 49 22.98 8.86 -14.82
CA VAL A 49 21.96 8.89 -13.76
C VAL A 49 22.55 9.54 -12.50
N THR A 50 23.85 9.39 -12.29
CA THR A 50 24.55 9.93 -11.12
C THR A 50 25.85 10.63 -11.52
N ASN A 51 26.35 11.52 -10.66
CA ASN A 51 27.69 12.11 -10.81
C ASN A 51 28.80 11.03 -10.93
N ASN A 52 28.60 9.88 -10.29
CA ASN A 52 29.54 8.75 -10.34
C ASN A 52 29.69 8.15 -11.75
N ASP A 53 28.66 8.22 -12.59
CA ASP A 53 28.74 7.76 -13.98
C ASP A 53 29.68 8.65 -14.79
N VAL A 54 29.59 9.97 -14.61
CA VAL A 54 30.47 10.96 -15.25
C VAL A 54 31.91 10.77 -14.76
N LEU A 55 32.10 10.64 -13.44
CA LEU A 55 33.41 10.44 -12.83
C LEU A 55 34.12 9.18 -13.37
N ARG A 56 33.43 8.04 -13.41
CA ARG A 56 33.99 6.78 -13.95
C ARG A 56 34.31 6.90 -15.43
N ALA A 57 33.43 7.52 -16.21
CA ALA A 57 33.62 7.68 -17.65
C ALA A 57 34.86 8.52 -17.97
N LEU A 58 34.99 9.70 -17.36
CA LEU A 58 36.11 10.60 -17.59
C LEU A 58 37.44 10.07 -17.03
N ALA A 59 37.42 9.44 -15.85
CA ALA A 59 38.65 8.88 -15.27
C ALA A 59 39.21 7.72 -16.10
N ARG A 60 38.34 6.93 -16.76
CA ARG A 60 38.74 5.85 -17.67
C ARG A 60 39.24 6.37 -19.02
N ASP A 61 38.76 7.52 -19.48
CA ASP A 61 39.23 8.17 -20.71
C ASP A 61 40.60 8.86 -20.54
N ALA A 62 41.00 9.13 -19.30
CA ALA A 62 42.27 9.79 -18.96
C ALA A 62 43.16 8.96 -17.99
N PRO A 63 43.57 7.73 -18.36
CA PRO A 63 44.31 6.83 -17.47
C PRO A 63 45.67 7.39 -17.03
N LYS A 64 46.26 8.33 -17.79
CA LYS A 64 47.52 9.02 -17.45
C LYS A 64 47.44 9.76 -16.11
N TYR A 65 46.26 10.24 -15.73
CA TYR A 65 46.03 10.99 -14.49
C TYR A 65 45.76 10.09 -13.30
N GLN A 66 45.57 8.79 -13.52
CA GLN A 66 45.42 7.78 -12.48
C GLN A 66 44.26 8.09 -11.50
N LEU A 67 43.26 8.86 -11.93
CA LEU A 67 42.11 9.27 -11.11
C LEU A 67 41.23 8.09 -10.67
N TYR A 68 41.33 6.94 -11.35
CA TYR A 68 40.67 5.69 -11.01
C TYR A 68 41.63 4.66 -10.36
N GLY A 69 42.78 5.09 -9.82
CA GLY A 69 43.72 4.22 -9.13
C GLY A 69 44.65 3.42 -10.06
N LYS A 70 45.87 3.18 -9.58
CA LYS A 70 46.94 2.42 -10.25
C LYS A 70 46.84 0.93 -9.98
N THR A 71 46.54 0.56 -8.73
CA THR A 71 46.51 -0.84 -8.29
C THR A 71 45.07 -1.39 -8.24
N PRO A 72 44.89 -2.72 -8.27
CA PRO A 72 43.59 -3.33 -8.03
C PRO A 72 42.98 -2.91 -6.68
N ILE A 73 43.81 -2.78 -5.64
CA ILE A 73 43.37 -2.37 -4.30
C ILE A 73 42.82 -0.94 -4.32
N GLU A 74 43.55 0.00 -4.94
CA GLU A 74 43.10 1.39 -5.07
C GLU A 74 41.78 1.47 -5.86
N ARG A 75 41.66 0.71 -6.94
CA ARG A 75 40.41 0.65 -7.74
C ARG A 75 39.23 0.15 -6.92
N THR A 76 39.42 -0.93 -6.15
CA THR A 76 38.39 -1.48 -5.27
C THR A 76 37.98 -0.47 -4.18
N GLN A 77 38.95 0.23 -3.57
CA GLN A 77 38.66 1.26 -2.58
C GLN A 77 37.95 2.48 -3.19
N ILE A 78 38.31 2.88 -4.42
CA ILE A 78 37.61 3.93 -5.15
C ILE A 78 36.15 3.53 -5.41
N ASP A 79 35.92 2.30 -5.87
CA ASP A 79 34.55 1.80 -6.10
C ASP A 79 33.73 1.73 -4.79
N HIS A 80 34.37 1.41 -3.67
CA HIS A 80 33.75 1.50 -2.35
C HIS A 80 33.27 2.91 -2.03
N TRP A 81 34.13 3.94 -2.19
CA TRP A 81 33.75 5.33 -1.92
C TRP A 81 32.70 5.88 -2.88
N LEU A 82 32.74 5.48 -4.16
CA LEU A 82 31.66 5.80 -5.10
C LEU A 82 30.33 5.17 -4.67
N THR A 83 30.36 3.93 -4.18
CA THR A 83 29.15 3.26 -3.66
C THR A 83 28.65 3.95 -2.38
N TYR A 84 29.56 4.33 -1.48
CA TYR A 84 29.27 5.07 -0.26
C TYR A 84 28.59 6.43 -0.54
N THR A 85 28.97 7.16 -1.59
CA THR A 85 28.28 8.43 -1.91
C THR A 85 26.80 8.24 -2.26
N LEU A 86 26.40 7.07 -2.78
CA LEU A 86 25.00 6.74 -3.02
C LEU A 86 24.23 6.44 -1.71
N SER A 87 24.92 6.17 -0.59
CA SER A 87 24.30 6.06 0.74
C SER A 87 24.20 7.41 1.45
N MET A 88 25.15 8.34 1.22
CA MET A 88 25.05 9.74 1.69
C MET A 88 23.82 10.50 1.12
N GLU A 89 23.29 10.07 -0.02
CA GLU A 89 22.03 10.60 -0.57
C GLU A 89 20.82 10.30 0.31
N LYS A 90 20.88 9.23 1.13
CA LYS A 90 19.75 8.68 1.88
C LYS A 90 19.73 9.06 3.35
N ASP A 91 20.91 9.17 3.99
CA ASP A 91 21.02 9.50 5.43
C ASP A 91 22.35 10.22 5.78
N PRO A 92 22.35 11.56 5.93
CA PRO A 92 23.57 12.33 6.09
C PRO A 92 24.25 12.21 7.46
N ALA A 93 23.57 11.84 8.54
CA ALA A 93 24.09 12.06 9.90
C ALA A 93 25.11 10.99 10.37
N ASP A 94 24.76 9.71 10.24
CA ASP A 94 25.64 8.59 10.63
C ASP A 94 26.80 8.41 9.65
N GLU A 95 26.52 8.60 8.36
CA GLU A 95 27.53 8.51 7.31
C GLU A 95 28.61 9.58 7.47
N LEU A 96 28.25 10.78 7.95
CA LEU A 96 29.21 11.85 8.22
C LEU A 96 30.17 11.50 9.37
N MET A 97 29.69 10.78 10.40
CA MET A 97 30.56 10.30 11.47
C MET A 97 31.51 9.18 11.00
N TYR A 98 31.03 8.27 10.15
CA TYR A 98 31.87 7.25 9.53
C TYR A 98 32.96 7.87 8.65
N LEU A 99 32.58 8.82 7.78
CA LEU A 99 33.51 9.57 6.96
C LEU A 99 34.53 10.32 7.81
N ASN A 100 34.10 10.97 8.89
CA ASN A 100 34.99 11.66 9.82
C ASN A 100 36.05 10.71 10.43
N LYS A 101 35.66 9.50 10.82
CA LYS A 101 36.59 8.49 11.35
C LYS A 101 37.58 8.02 10.28
N CYS A 102 37.10 7.76 9.06
CA CYS A 102 37.94 7.33 7.95
C CYS A 102 38.93 8.41 7.53
N LEU A 103 38.50 9.67 7.53
CA LEU A 103 39.35 10.81 7.21
C LEU A 103 40.36 11.14 8.30
N ALA A 104 40.16 10.71 9.55
CA ALA A 104 41.07 11.06 10.65
C ALA A 104 42.56 10.82 10.31
N PRO A 105 42.98 9.64 9.80
CA PRO A 105 44.36 9.39 9.37
C PRO A 105 44.67 9.75 7.90
N LEU A 106 43.69 10.18 7.10
CA LEU A 106 43.83 10.27 5.64
C LEU A 106 43.84 11.72 5.12
N THR A 107 44.74 12.01 4.18
CA THR A 107 44.72 13.27 3.39
C THR A 107 43.75 13.17 2.21
N PHE A 108 43.81 12.06 1.49
CA PHE A 108 42.87 11.66 0.42
C PHE A 108 42.32 10.27 0.76
N LEU A 109 41.14 9.94 0.27
CA LEU A 109 40.38 8.75 0.69
C LEU A 109 41.03 7.41 0.31
N VAL A 110 41.85 7.38 -0.75
CA VAL A 110 42.40 6.13 -1.29
C VAL A 110 43.88 6.24 -1.63
N ALA A 111 44.26 7.06 -2.61
CA ALA A 111 45.64 7.18 -3.05
C ALA A 111 46.34 8.35 -2.33
N ASN A 112 47.67 8.46 -2.48
CA ASN A 112 48.42 9.64 -2.00
C ASN A 112 48.25 10.88 -2.92
N HIS A 113 47.16 10.94 -3.68
CA HIS A 113 46.79 12.03 -4.56
C HIS A 113 45.27 12.06 -4.77
N LEU A 114 44.77 13.15 -5.37
CA LEU A 114 43.35 13.30 -5.71
C LEU A 114 42.86 12.19 -6.66
N THR A 115 41.74 11.57 -6.32
CA THR A 115 41.06 10.53 -7.11
C THR A 115 39.57 10.86 -7.26
N ILE A 116 38.85 10.07 -8.06
CA ILE A 116 37.40 10.27 -8.16
C ILE A 116 36.64 9.87 -6.90
N ALA A 117 37.23 9.10 -5.97
CA ALA A 117 36.64 8.86 -4.66
C ALA A 117 36.48 10.18 -3.89
N ASP A 118 37.54 11.00 -3.90
CA ASP A 118 37.54 12.29 -3.21
C ASP A 118 36.51 13.24 -3.84
N LEU A 119 36.43 13.27 -5.17
CA LEU A 119 35.51 14.13 -5.91
C LEU A 119 34.05 13.70 -5.78
N ALA A 120 33.79 12.40 -5.64
CA ALA A 120 32.45 11.90 -5.38
C ALA A 120 31.96 12.32 -3.99
N VAL A 121 32.78 12.12 -2.95
CA VAL A 121 32.43 12.53 -1.58
C VAL A 121 32.31 14.05 -1.49
N PHE A 122 33.20 14.79 -2.16
CA PHE A 122 33.11 16.23 -2.23
C PHE A 122 31.82 16.72 -2.90
N ASN A 123 31.37 16.08 -3.98
CA ASN A 123 30.11 16.43 -4.65
C ASN A 123 28.92 16.36 -3.69
N GLU A 124 28.84 15.31 -2.88
CA GLU A 124 27.76 15.15 -1.90
C GLU A 124 27.87 16.17 -0.77
N LEU A 125 29.06 16.34 -0.19
CA LEU A 125 29.30 17.34 0.85
C LEU A 125 28.99 18.76 0.38
N PHE A 126 29.34 19.09 -0.87
CA PHE A 126 29.09 20.41 -1.46
C PHE A 126 27.59 20.66 -1.62
N SER A 127 26.84 19.67 -2.10
CA SER A 127 25.39 19.76 -2.32
C SER A 127 24.60 20.00 -1.04
N CYS A 128 25.05 19.48 0.12
CA CYS A 128 24.37 19.64 1.40
C CYS A 128 25.15 20.52 2.41
N TYR A 129 26.18 21.24 1.96
CA TYR A 129 27.11 21.94 2.86
C TYR A 129 26.43 22.92 3.82
N GLU A 130 25.48 23.73 3.33
CA GLU A 130 24.77 24.70 4.16
C GLU A 130 23.87 24.03 5.22
N GLU A 131 23.26 22.88 4.89
CA GLU A 131 22.47 22.08 5.83
C GLU A 131 23.38 21.46 6.91
N LEU A 132 24.53 20.92 6.49
CA LEU A 132 25.53 20.36 7.41
C LEU A 132 26.13 21.42 8.33
N LYS A 133 26.36 22.64 7.82
CA LYS A 133 26.86 23.77 8.61
C LYS A 133 25.89 24.20 9.71
N ALA A 134 24.58 24.09 9.47
CA ALA A 134 23.56 24.42 10.47
C ALA A 134 23.52 23.40 11.63
N VAL A 135 23.91 22.14 11.38
CA VAL A 135 23.91 21.05 12.36
C VAL A 135 25.27 20.86 13.03
N GLY A 136 26.36 21.23 12.34
CA GLY A 136 27.74 21.12 12.80
C GLY A 136 28.53 20.08 12.01
N ILE A 137 29.62 20.50 11.38
CA ILE A 137 30.46 19.63 10.53
C ILE A 137 31.62 19.05 11.35
N PRO A 138 31.81 17.72 11.36
CA PRO A 138 32.94 17.10 12.04
C PRO A 138 34.31 17.59 11.52
N VAL A 139 35.29 17.71 12.43
CA VAL A 139 36.58 18.37 12.14
C VAL A 139 37.36 17.78 10.98
N HIS A 140 37.40 16.45 10.81
CA HIS A 140 38.15 15.83 9.71
C HIS A 140 37.41 15.94 8.38
N VAL A 141 36.07 15.95 8.41
CA VAL A 141 35.25 16.22 7.23
C VAL A 141 35.43 17.67 6.77
N GLN A 142 35.41 18.63 7.70
CA GLN A 142 35.66 20.04 7.38
C GLN A 142 37.05 20.21 6.78
N ARG A 143 38.10 19.63 7.39
CA ARG A 143 39.47 19.66 6.86
C ARG A 143 39.55 19.11 5.43
N PHE A 144 38.89 17.98 5.17
CA PHE A 144 38.84 17.39 3.84
C PHE A 144 38.10 18.28 2.84
N TYR A 145 36.93 18.80 3.22
CA TYR A 145 36.16 19.72 2.37
C TYR A 145 36.97 20.96 1.98
N ASP A 146 37.67 21.56 2.94
CA ASP A 146 38.53 22.73 2.71
C ASP A 146 39.72 22.37 1.79
N LEU A 147 40.33 21.21 1.98
CA LEU A 147 41.44 20.72 1.15
C LEU A 147 41.03 20.53 -0.31
N ILE A 148 39.87 19.90 -0.56
CA ILE A 148 39.36 19.68 -1.93
C ILE A 148 38.88 20.99 -2.54
N SER A 149 38.17 21.83 -1.78
CA SER A 149 37.74 23.18 -2.21
C SER A 149 38.91 24.09 -2.58
N ALA A 150 40.07 23.91 -1.94
CA ALA A 150 41.27 24.70 -2.20
C ALA A 150 41.95 24.38 -3.54
N GLN A 151 41.64 23.24 -4.16
CA GLN A 151 42.28 22.80 -5.41
C GLN A 151 41.98 23.78 -6.56
N PRO A 152 42.97 24.17 -7.40
CA PRO A 152 42.77 25.13 -8.48
C PRO A 152 41.64 24.74 -9.45
N ALA A 153 41.56 23.46 -9.84
CA ALA A 153 40.51 22.97 -10.72
C ALA A 153 39.11 23.09 -10.10
N VAL A 154 38.99 22.85 -8.79
CA VAL A 154 37.72 22.96 -8.06
C VAL A 154 37.27 24.42 -8.01
N LYS A 155 38.16 25.36 -7.68
CA LYS A 155 37.86 26.80 -7.68
C LYS A 155 37.39 27.29 -9.05
N ASN A 156 38.08 26.88 -10.11
CA ASN A 156 37.73 27.27 -11.49
C ASN A 156 36.33 26.77 -11.86
N VAL A 157 36.01 25.51 -11.55
CA VAL A 157 34.69 24.94 -11.84
C VAL A 157 33.61 25.66 -11.04
N LEU A 158 33.77 25.80 -9.72
CA LEU A 158 32.77 26.43 -8.87
C LEU A 158 32.49 27.90 -9.24
N GLN A 159 33.49 28.63 -9.74
CA GLN A 159 33.31 29.99 -10.27
C GLN A 159 32.63 30.03 -11.65
N GLY A 160 32.74 28.94 -12.43
CA GLY A 160 32.21 28.82 -13.79
C GLY A 160 30.81 28.22 -13.90
N ILE A 161 30.18 27.84 -12.78
CA ILE A 161 28.82 27.30 -12.79
C ILE A 161 27.81 28.44 -13.07
N PRO A 162 26.90 28.29 -14.07
CA PRO A 162 25.88 29.28 -14.37
C PRO A 162 24.99 29.57 -13.16
N LYS A 163 24.55 30.82 -13.01
CA LYS A 163 23.69 31.24 -11.87
C LYS A 163 22.32 30.54 -11.88
N GLU A 164 21.91 30.07 -13.05
CA GLU A 164 20.67 29.33 -13.30
C GLU A 164 20.75 27.87 -12.84
N ALA A 165 21.96 27.34 -12.62
CA ALA A 165 22.16 25.99 -12.10
C ALA A 165 21.91 25.98 -10.58
N LYS A 166 20.94 25.18 -10.12
CA LYS A 166 20.58 25.11 -8.70
C LYS A 166 21.65 24.35 -7.92
N LEU A 167 22.51 25.06 -7.20
CA LEU A 167 23.38 24.45 -6.19
C LEU A 167 22.60 24.35 -4.87
N GLY A 168 22.37 23.14 -4.38
CA GLY A 168 21.98 22.91 -2.97
C GLY A 168 20.54 23.22 -2.57
N LYS A 169 19.54 22.77 -3.33
CA LYS A 169 18.22 22.40 -2.77
C LYS A 169 17.80 21.09 -3.40
N ARG A 170 17.97 19.97 -2.70
CA ARG A 170 17.42 18.66 -3.08
C ARG A 170 15.90 18.80 -3.18
N GLY A 171 15.43 19.09 -4.39
CA GLY A 171 14.05 18.83 -4.78
C GLY A 171 13.89 17.33 -4.83
N THR A 172 13.00 16.80 -4.01
CA THR A 172 12.47 15.45 -4.19
C THR A 172 12.16 15.22 -5.66
N THR A 173 12.89 14.30 -6.30
CA THR A 173 12.55 13.76 -7.62
C THR A 173 11.34 12.84 -7.49
N THR A 174 10.21 13.43 -7.11
CA THR A 174 8.90 12.96 -7.51
C THR A 174 8.74 13.30 -8.99
N ARG A 175 8.65 12.26 -9.84
CA ARG A 175 8.14 12.41 -11.21
C ARG A 175 6.78 13.13 -11.13
N GLY A 176 6.68 14.25 -11.84
CA GLY A 176 5.62 15.24 -11.69
C GLY A 176 4.22 14.69 -11.99
N GLY A 177 3.37 14.73 -10.97
CA GLY A 177 1.95 15.01 -11.13
C GLY A 177 1.75 16.52 -11.04
N SER A 178 1.08 17.08 -12.05
CA SER A 178 0.63 18.46 -12.10
C SER A 178 -0.04 18.91 -10.80
N ALA A 179 0.35 20.07 -10.29
CA ALA A 179 -0.26 20.73 -9.15
C ALA A 179 -1.73 21.07 -9.45
N GLU A 180 -2.66 20.25 -8.94
CA GLU A 180 -4.02 20.68 -8.65
C GLU A 180 -4.14 21.01 -7.16
N LYS A 181 -4.80 22.14 -6.90
CA LYS A 181 -5.05 22.76 -5.60
C LYS A 181 -5.36 21.74 -4.50
N THR A 182 -4.59 21.84 -3.42
CA THR A 182 -4.82 21.18 -2.13
C THR A 182 -6.24 21.41 -1.65
N THR A 183 -7.08 20.39 -1.85
CA THR A 183 -8.19 20.08 -0.96
C THR A 183 -7.68 19.11 0.09
N GLU A 184 -7.95 19.43 1.35
CA GLU A 184 -7.58 18.65 2.53
C GLU A 184 -7.88 17.15 2.34
N ARG A 185 -6.84 16.30 2.26
CA ARG A 185 -6.99 14.85 2.40
C ARG A 185 -6.63 14.42 3.81
N LYS A 186 -7.62 13.86 4.50
CA LYS A 186 -7.55 13.29 5.84
C LYS A 186 -6.92 11.89 5.84
N GLN A 187 -6.08 11.68 6.86
CA GLN A 187 -5.68 10.42 7.50
C GLN A 187 -4.85 9.42 6.67
N GLU A 188 -3.55 9.69 6.55
CA GLU A 188 -2.53 8.66 6.32
C GLU A 188 -2.17 7.99 7.67
N GLY A 189 -2.01 6.66 7.67
CA GLY A 189 -1.65 5.89 8.85
C GLY A 189 -0.31 6.33 9.42
N LYS A 190 -0.29 6.74 10.69
CA LYS A 190 0.94 7.10 11.41
C LYS A 190 1.82 5.86 11.62
N PHE A 191 2.94 5.72 10.90
CA PHE A 191 4.04 4.81 11.28
C PHE A 191 5.38 5.50 11.33
N VAL A 192 5.73 6.01 12.52
CA VAL A 192 7.07 5.94 13.12
C VAL A 192 6.85 6.00 14.64
N ASP A 193 6.78 4.84 15.29
CA ASP A 193 6.95 4.77 16.76
C ASP A 193 7.33 3.33 17.15
N LEU A 194 8.55 2.91 16.80
CA LEU A 194 9.14 1.71 17.39
C LEU A 194 9.93 2.15 18.63
N PRO A 195 9.58 1.69 19.85
CA PRO A 195 10.22 2.15 21.07
C PRO A 195 11.71 1.81 21.07
N GLY A 196 12.57 2.82 21.23
CA GLY A 196 14.02 2.62 21.25
C GLY A 196 14.60 2.19 19.91
N ALA A 197 13.87 2.37 18.80
CA ALA A 197 14.42 2.15 17.48
C ALA A 197 15.44 3.22 17.13
N GLU A 198 16.64 2.76 16.76
CA GLU A 198 17.73 3.58 16.27
C GLU A 198 18.05 3.16 14.83
N MET A 199 18.38 4.14 13.99
CA MET A 199 18.76 3.91 12.60
C MET A 199 19.95 2.94 12.52
N GLY A 200 19.93 2.01 11.57
CA GLY A 200 20.97 0.98 11.40
C GLY A 200 20.95 -0.16 12.42
N LYS A 201 20.21 -0.04 13.54
CA LYS A 201 20.22 -1.01 14.65
C LYS A 201 18.94 -1.82 14.79
N VAL A 202 17.87 -1.47 14.06
CA VAL A 202 16.64 -2.25 14.09
C VAL A 202 16.89 -3.62 13.48
N VAL A 203 16.52 -4.69 14.20
CA VAL A 203 16.54 -6.06 13.71
C VAL A 203 15.15 -6.62 13.92
N VAL A 204 14.52 -7.01 12.83
CA VAL A 204 13.18 -7.58 12.77
C VAL A 204 13.24 -8.94 12.11
N ARG A 205 12.19 -9.76 12.29
CA ARG A 205 12.14 -11.09 11.67
C ARG A 205 10.75 -11.43 11.17
N PHE A 206 10.71 -12.16 10.06
CA PHE A 206 9.54 -12.88 9.59
C PHE A 206 9.73 -14.38 9.87
N PRO A 207 9.04 -14.94 10.90
CA PRO A 207 9.26 -16.32 11.31
C PRO A 207 8.10 -17.27 10.94
N PRO A 208 7.89 -17.66 9.67
CA PRO A 208 6.80 -18.56 9.29
C PRO A 208 7.09 -20.02 9.69
N GLU A 209 6.03 -20.77 10.03
CA GLU A 209 6.06 -22.24 10.05
C GLU A 209 5.85 -22.79 8.63
N ALA A 210 6.62 -23.81 8.21
CA ALA A 210 6.51 -24.43 6.89
C ALA A 210 5.38 -25.47 6.83
N SER A 211 4.17 -25.00 7.13
CA SER A 211 2.96 -25.82 7.24
C SER A 211 1.87 -25.49 6.21
N GLY A 212 2.18 -24.66 5.20
CA GLY A 212 1.25 -24.34 4.11
C GLY A 212 1.65 -23.08 3.32
N TYR A 213 0.88 -22.80 2.27
CA TYR A 213 1.07 -21.62 1.40
C TYR A 213 0.89 -20.30 2.15
N LEU A 214 1.60 -19.25 1.72
CA LEU A 214 1.39 -17.92 2.26
C LEU A 214 0.08 -17.32 1.73
N HIS A 215 -0.55 -16.51 2.57
CA HIS A 215 -1.75 -15.76 2.24
C HIS A 215 -1.57 -14.30 2.58
N ILE A 216 -2.52 -13.45 2.19
CA ILE A 216 -2.43 -12.01 2.37
C ILE A 216 -2.15 -11.58 3.82
N GLY A 217 -2.62 -12.33 4.82
CA GLY A 217 -2.23 -12.12 6.23
C GLY A 217 -0.74 -12.32 6.52
N HIS A 218 -0.09 -13.32 5.91
CA HIS A 218 1.36 -13.51 5.99
C HIS A 218 2.10 -12.44 5.18
N ALA A 219 1.56 -12.04 4.02
CA ALA A 219 2.11 -10.93 3.25
C ALA A 219 2.15 -9.63 4.06
N LYS A 220 1.10 -9.34 4.86
CA LYS A 220 1.12 -8.23 5.83
C LYS A 220 2.31 -8.35 6.78
N ALA A 221 2.52 -9.50 7.41
CA ALA A 221 3.63 -9.70 8.34
C ALA A 221 4.99 -9.54 7.65
N ALA A 222 5.22 -10.19 6.51
CA ALA A 222 6.49 -10.12 5.79
C ALA A 222 6.80 -8.70 5.29
N LEU A 223 5.83 -8.04 4.65
CA LEU A 223 6.00 -6.69 4.12
C LEU A 223 6.12 -5.64 5.23
N LEU A 224 5.46 -5.83 6.38
CA LEU A 224 5.63 -4.95 7.53
C LEU A 224 7.04 -5.07 8.13
N ASN A 225 7.56 -6.29 8.30
CA ASN A 225 8.93 -6.48 8.77
C ASN A 225 9.93 -5.88 7.76
N GLN A 226 9.74 -6.09 6.45
CA GLN A 226 10.58 -5.44 5.44
C GLN A 226 10.47 -3.91 5.46
N TYR A 227 9.27 -3.36 5.66
CA TYR A 227 9.09 -1.91 5.78
C TYR A 227 9.93 -1.34 6.92
N TYR A 228 9.88 -1.95 8.11
CA TYR A 228 10.69 -1.48 9.24
C TYR A 228 12.19 -1.67 9.02
N GLN A 229 12.59 -2.77 8.38
CA GLN A 229 13.97 -2.96 7.95
C GLN A 229 14.43 -1.82 7.03
N GLN A 230 13.65 -1.44 6.03
CA GLN A 230 14.00 -0.36 5.10
C GLN A 230 13.93 1.03 5.75
N ALA A 231 12.87 1.30 6.51
CA ALA A 231 12.63 2.59 7.14
C ALA A 231 13.66 2.94 8.21
N PHE A 232 14.21 1.94 8.90
CA PHE A 232 15.24 2.11 9.92
C PHE A 232 16.63 1.65 9.46
N GLN A 233 16.83 1.38 8.16
CA GLN A 233 18.08 0.83 7.60
C GLN A 233 18.62 -0.36 8.41
N GLY A 234 17.70 -1.15 8.94
CA GLY A 234 17.97 -2.27 9.84
C GLY A 234 18.22 -3.57 9.09
N LYS A 235 17.99 -4.68 9.79
CA LYS A 235 18.09 -6.04 9.25
C LYS A 235 16.77 -6.78 9.35
N LEU A 236 16.48 -7.58 8.33
CA LEU A 236 15.35 -8.50 8.26
C LEU A 236 15.86 -9.93 8.28
N ILE A 237 15.47 -10.70 9.28
CA ILE A 237 15.74 -12.13 9.35
C ILE A 237 14.52 -12.88 8.81
N MET A 238 14.75 -13.79 7.88
CA MET A 238 13.79 -14.82 7.51
C MET A 238 14.13 -16.07 8.29
N ARG A 239 13.22 -16.52 9.17
CA ARG A 239 13.44 -17.67 10.03
C ARG A 239 12.36 -18.73 9.84
N PHE A 240 12.70 -19.94 9.45
CA PHE A 240 11.73 -21.02 9.55
C PHE A 240 11.59 -21.46 11.01
N ASP A 241 10.39 -21.37 11.56
CA ASP A 241 10.12 -21.76 12.95
C ASP A 241 9.77 -23.25 13.05
N ASP A 242 10.75 -24.08 12.72
CA ASP A 242 10.65 -25.52 12.51
C ASP A 242 10.71 -26.35 13.81
N THR A 243 9.94 -25.96 14.83
CA THR A 243 9.94 -26.67 16.12
C THR A 243 9.07 -27.93 16.15
N ASN A 244 8.21 -28.16 15.15
CA ASN A 244 7.25 -29.26 15.16
C ASN A 244 7.42 -30.23 13.98
N PRO A 245 8.18 -31.33 14.15
CA PRO A 245 8.55 -32.22 13.04
C PRO A 245 7.34 -32.82 12.30
N ALA A 246 6.18 -32.96 12.96
CA ALA A 246 4.97 -33.53 12.36
C ALA A 246 4.22 -32.55 11.43
N LYS A 247 4.52 -31.25 11.46
CA LYS A 247 3.84 -30.23 10.65
C LYS A 247 4.73 -29.60 9.58
N GLU A 248 6.04 -29.70 9.75
CA GLU A 248 7.00 -29.14 8.79
C GLU A 248 7.09 -30.01 7.53
N ASN A 249 7.10 -29.37 6.37
CA ASN A 249 7.27 -30.04 5.08
C ASN A 249 8.22 -29.25 4.18
N VAL A 250 9.25 -29.92 3.68
CA VAL A 250 10.26 -29.35 2.77
C VAL A 250 9.62 -28.72 1.52
N HIS A 251 8.51 -29.27 1.05
CA HIS A 251 7.74 -28.68 -0.04
C HIS A 251 7.23 -27.27 0.30
N PHE A 252 6.71 -27.07 1.52
CA PHE A 252 6.21 -25.76 1.95
C PHE A 252 7.34 -24.77 2.22
N GLU A 253 8.52 -25.20 2.68
CA GLU A 253 9.70 -24.32 2.77
C GLU A 253 10.02 -23.72 1.39
N LYS A 254 10.12 -24.58 0.36
CA LYS A 254 10.38 -24.14 -1.01
C LYS A 254 9.30 -23.17 -1.51
N VAL A 255 8.04 -23.49 -1.30
CA VAL A 255 6.90 -22.65 -1.70
C VAL A 255 6.92 -21.29 -1.00
N ILE A 256 7.25 -21.25 0.30
CA ILE A 256 7.34 -20.01 1.08
C ILE A 256 8.47 -19.14 0.55
N LEU A 257 9.63 -19.72 0.22
CA LEU A 257 10.75 -18.96 -0.37
C LEU A 257 10.38 -18.36 -1.73
N GLU A 258 9.71 -19.13 -2.60
CA GLU A 258 9.17 -18.64 -3.87
C GLU A 258 8.12 -17.53 -3.66
N ASP A 259 7.24 -17.65 -2.67
CA ASP A 259 6.23 -16.64 -2.33
C ASP A 259 6.89 -15.34 -1.81
N LEU A 260 7.97 -15.45 -1.04
CA LEU A 260 8.76 -14.31 -0.57
C LEU A 260 9.46 -13.59 -1.72
N GLU A 261 10.02 -14.34 -2.67
CA GLU A 261 10.61 -13.78 -3.89
C GLU A 261 9.55 -13.05 -4.73
N MET A 262 8.37 -13.66 -4.92
CA MET A 262 7.22 -13.03 -5.59
C MET A 262 6.76 -11.74 -4.91
N LEU A 263 6.84 -11.67 -3.58
CA LEU A 263 6.56 -10.46 -2.80
C LEU A 263 7.71 -9.45 -2.77
N GLN A 264 8.82 -9.74 -3.46
CA GLN A 264 10.06 -8.97 -3.43
C GLN A 264 10.54 -8.72 -2.00
N ILE A 265 10.46 -9.75 -1.14
CA ILE A 265 11.02 -9.73 0.21
C ILE A 265 12.51 -10.06 0.12
N LYS A 266 13.34 -9.20 0.70
CA LYS A 266 14.80 -9.30 0.69
C LYS A 266 15.30 -9.39 2.13
N PRO A 267 15.34 -10.58 2.73
CA PRO A 267 15.93 -10.76 4.05
C PRO A 267 17.46 -10.68 3.97
N ASP A 268 18.06 -10.17 5.04
CA ASP A 268 19.52 -10.07 5.23
C ASP A 268 20.12 -11.39 5.75
N LEU A 269 19.31 -12.19 6.44
CA LEU A 269 19.73 -13.47 7.01
C LEU A 269 18.63 -14.52 6.88
N PHE A 270 19.04 -15.77 6.64
CA PHE A 270 18.18 -16.93 6.66
C PHE A 270 18.60 -17.88 7.79
N THR A 271 17.68 -18.19 8.69
CA THR A 271 17.91 -19.09 9.83
C THR A 271 16.79 -20.11 9.98
N HIS A 272 17.05 -21.13 10.78
CA HIS A 272 16.04 -22.10 11.22
C HIS A 272 16.12 -22.22 12.73
N THR A 273 14.97 -22.29 13.41
CA THR A 273 14.93 -22.49 14.85
C THR A 273 15.68 -23.78 15.26
N SER A 274 15.65 -24.82 14.41
CA SER A 274 16.39 -26.08 14.61
C SER A 274 17.91 -25.96 14.68
N GLN A 275 18.50 -24.87 14.17
CA GLN A 275 19.94 -24.60 14.31
C GLN A 275 20.34 -24.34 15.77
N TYR A 276 19.37 -23.99 16.62
CA TYR A 276 19.58 -23.61 18.01
C TYR A 276 19.10 -24.68 19.01
N PHE A 277 18.76 -25.90 18.55
CA PHE A 277 18.22 -26.93 19.45
C PHE A 277 19.19 -27.32 20.57
N ASP A 278 20.49 -27.47 20.29
CA ASP A 278 21.47 -27.78 21.33
C ASP A 278 21.49 -26.72 22.43
N LEU A 279 21.49 -25.43 22.05
CA LEU A 279 21.41 -24.31 22.99
C LEU A 279 20.12 -24.35 23.82
N MET A 280 18.99 -24.67 23.18
CA MET A 280 17.71 -24.79 23.88
C MET A 280 17.65 -25.98 24.84
N LEU A 281 18.35 -27.09 24.55
CA LEU A 281 18.47 -28.23 25.45
C LEU A 281 19.28 -27.82 26.70
N ASP A 282 20.40 -27.13 26.52
CA ASP A 282 21.22 -26.61 27.61
C ASP A 282 20.44 -25.66 28.52
N TYR A 283 19.66 -24.74 27.93
CA TYR A 283 18.78 -23.85 28.70
C TYR A 283 17.69 -24.60 29.46
N CYS A 284 17.10 -25.64 28.86
CA CYS A 284 16.10 -26.47 29.54
C CYS A 284 16.71 -27.19 30.75
N GLU A 285 17.90 -27.78 30.60
CA GLU A 285 18.61 -28.41 31.71
C GLU A 285 18.98 -27.42 32.81
N ARG A 286 19.42 -26.21 32.44
CA ARG A 286 19.73 -25.16 33.41
C ARG A 286 18.48 -24.77 34.21
N LEU A 287 17.34 -24.57 33.56
CA LEU A 287 16.08 -24.25 34.26
C LEU A 287 15.69 -25.37 35.23
N MET A 288 15.86 -26.64 34.87
CA MET A 288 15.60 -27.75 35.78
C MET A 288 16.56 -27.77 36.98
N LYS A 289 17.85 -27.51 36.76
CA LYS A 289 18.87 -27.43 37.83
C LYS A 289 18.61 -26.26 38.78
N GLU A 290 18.09 -25.15 38.28
CA GLU A 290 17.69 -23.97 39.07
C GLU A 290 16.29 -24.12 39.71
N GLY A 291 15.61 -25.26 39.53
CA GLY A 291 14.27 -25.49 40.06
C GLY A 291 13.17 -24.66 39.39
N LYS A 292 13.44 -24.07 38.22
CA LYS A 292 12.52 -23.28 37.40
C LYS A 292 11.80 -24.08 36.32
N ALA A 293 12.07 -25.39 36.21
CA ALA A 293 11.35 -26.31 35.34
C ALA A 293 11.29 -27.71 35.97
N TYR A 294 10.30 -28.52 35.58
CA TYR A 294 10.13 -29.90 36.02
C TYR A 294 9.57 -30.78 34.91
N VAL A 295 9.73 -32.09 35.05
CA VAL A 295 9.19 -33.07 34.09
C VAL A 295 7.87 -33.63 34.62
N ASP A 296 6.85 -33.60 33.78
CA ASP A 296 5.47 -33.95 34.10
C ASP A 296 4.99 -35.08 33.18
N ASP A 297 4.55 -36.19 33.77
CA ASP A 297 3.97 -37.35 33.09
C ASP A 297 2.44 -37.43 33.29
N THR A 298 1.83 -36.35 33.78
CA THR A 298 0.38 -36.21 33.88
C THR A 298 -0.25 -36.22 32.49
N GLU A 299 -1.31 -37.03 32.32
CA GLU A 299 -2.04 -37.12 31.05
C GLU A 299 -2.57 -35.75 30.59
N PRO A 300 -2.59 -35.45 29.28
CA PRO A 300 -2.89 -34.11 28.75
C PRO A 300 -4.23 -33.50 29.21
N GLU A 301 -5.31 -34.28 29.25
CA GLU A 301 -6.63 -33.84 29.69
C GLU A 301 -6.64 -33.48 31.18
N GLN A 302 -5.95 -34.26 32.00
CA GLN A 302 -5.81 -34.00 33.42
C GLN A 302 -4.94 -32.77 33.66
N MET A 303 -3.83 -32.62 32.94
CA MET A 303 -2.98 -31.43 33.01
C MET A 303 -3.74 -30.15 32.62
N LYS A 304 -4.60 -30.23 31.61
CA LYS A 304 -5.48 -29.12 31.23
C LYS A 304 -6.44 -28.78 32.37
N LYS A 305 -7.10 -29.79 32.94
CA LYS A 305 -8.01 -29.61 34.09
C LYS A 305 -7.30 -28.98 35.28
N GLU A 306 -6.11 -29.45 35.64
CA GLU A 306 -5.29 -28.90 36.71
C GLU A 306 -4.92 -27.43 36.47
N ARG A 307 -4.58 -27.07 35.22
CA ARG A 307 -4.33 -25.67 34.84
C ARG A 307 -5.57 -24.79 34.92
N ASP A 308 -6.74 -25.31 34.54
CA ASP A 308 -8.01 -24.59 34.61
C ASP A 308 -8.45 -24.39 36.07
N GLU A 309 -8.27 -25.42 36.91
CA GLU A 309 -8.57 -25.45 38.35
C GLU A 309 -7.47 -24.84 39.23
N ARG A 310 -6.34 -24.41 38.63
CA ARG A 310 -5.16 -23.83 39.32
C ARG A 310 -4.54 -24.78 40.37
N THR A 311 -4.62 -26.07 40.13
CA THR A 311 -4.07 -27.11 41.00
C THR A 311 -2.68 -27.51 40.52
N GLU A 312 -1.70 -27.60 41.44
CA GLU A 312 -0.35 -28.02 41.09
C GLU A 312 -0.30 -29.49 40.69
N SER A 313 0.48 -29.81 39.65
CA SER A 313 0.79 -31.20 39.30
C SER A 313 1.54 -31.87 40.45
N LYS A 314 1.30 -33.17 40.65
CA LYS A 314 2.05 -34.00 41.61
C LYS A 314 3.55 -34.02 41.33
N ASN A 315 3.94 -33.73 40.09
CA ASN A 315 5.33 -33.73 39.65
C ASN A 315 6.04 -32.38 39.86
N ARG A 316 5.29 -31.31 40.20
CA ARG A 316 5.83 -29.96 40.38
C ARG A 316 6.86 -29.86 41.53
N SER A 317 6.74 -30.74 42.52
CA SER A 317 7.64 -30.84 43.69
C SER A 317 8.73 -31.90 43.55
N ASN A 318 8.89 -32.50 42.36
CA ASN A 318 10.00 -33.43 42.09
C ASN A 318 11.36 -32.80 42.42
N SER A 319 12.29 -33.60 42.94
CA SER A 319 13.69 -33.17 43.12
C SER A 319 14.36 -32.95 41.75
N VAL A 320 15.45 -32.19 41.76
CA VAL A 320 16.25 -31.92 40.55
C VAL A 320 16.73 -33.22 39.91
N GLU A 321 17.19 -34.19 40.70
CA GLU A 321 17.68 -35.49 40.25
C GLU A 321 16.59 -36.30 39.56
N LYS A 322 15.38 -36.30 40.14
CA LYS A 322 14.22 -36.99 39.54
C LYS A 322 13.84 -36.36 38.21
N ASN A 323 13.79 -35.03 38.13
CA ASN A 323 13.52 -34.32 36.88
C ASN A 323 14.57 -34.64 35.81
N LEU A 324 15.87 -34.61 36.15
CA LEU A 324 16.95 -34.96 35.22
C LEU A 324 16.94 -36.44 34.81
N GLN A 325 16.47 -37.35 35.67
CA GLN A 325 16.25 -38.75 35.29
C GLN A 325 15.14 -38.89 34.26
N MET A 326 13.97 -38.29 34.51
CA MET A 326 12.85 -38.32 33.56
C MET A 326 13.19 -37.62 32.24
N TRP A 327 13.92 -36.51 32.31
CA TRP A 327 14.42 -35.79 31.13
C TRP A 327 15.33 -36.65 30.26
N ARG A 328 16.26 -37.42 30.86
CA ARG A 328 17.11 -38.35 30.10
C ARG A 328 16.30 -39.41 29.37
N GLU A 329 15.18 -39.87 29.95
CA GLU A 329 14.27 -40.80 29.28
C GLU A 329 13.51 -40.12 28.11
N MET A 330 13.13 -38.84 28.26
CA MET A 330 12.59 -38.04 27.16
C MET A 330 13.60 -37.89 26.02
N VAL A 331 14.85 -37.49 26.31
CA VAL A 331 15.90 -37.30 25.29
C VAL A 331 16.21 -38.60 24.54
N LYS A 332 16.16 -39.76 25.22
CA LYS A 332 16.27 -41.08 24.58
C LYS A 332 15.07 -41.45 23.71
N GLY A 333 13.94 -40.78 23.85
CA GLY A 333 12.68 -41.14 23.19
C GLY A 333 12.07 -42.45 23.69
N SER A 334 12.35 -42.84 24.94
CA SER A 334 11.86 -44.11 25.51
C SER A 334 10.33 -44.09 25.69
N ALA A 335 9.73 -45.26 25.91
CA ALA A 335 8.28 -45.36 26.14
C ALA A 335 7.82 -44.55 27.39
N ALA A 336 8.69 -44.42 28.39
CA ALA A 336 8.44 -43.55 29.55
C ALA A 336 8.59 -42.07 29.17
N GLY A 337 9.66 -41.73 28.43
CA GLY A 337 9.90 -40.36 27.96
C GLY A 337 8.79 -39.81 27.06
N GLN A 338 8.18 -40.65 26.22
CA GLN A 338 7.08 -40.25 25.32
C GLN A 338 5.79 -39.84 26.07
N LYS A 339 5.62 -40.28 27.32
CA LYS A 339 4.51 -39.85 28.18
C LYS A 339 4.79 -38.55 28.92
N CYS A 340 6.03 -38.08 28.88
CA CYS A 340 6.47 -36.92 29.64
C CYS A 340 6.50 -35.65 28.77
N CYS A 341 6.31 -34.51 29.42
CA CYS A 341 6.68 -33.19 28.90
C CYS A 341 7.49 -32.41 29.95
N VAL A 342 8.21 -31.38 29.53
CA VAL A 342 8.84 -30.43 30.48
C VAL A 342 7.96 -29.22 30.60
N ARG A 343 7.70 -28.78 31.84
CA ARG A 343 6.94 -27.58 32.15
C ARG A 343 7.83 -26.56 32.85
N ALA A 344 7.70 -25.29 32.49
CA ALA A 344 8.26 -24.21 33.28
C ALA A 344 7.53 -24.13 34.63
N LYS A 345 8.24 -23.80 35.70
CA LYS A 345 7.70 -23.62 37.04
C LYS A 345 7.56 -22.13 37.30
N ILE A 346 6.38 -21.59 37.02
CA ILE A 346 6.07 -20.16 37.08
C ILE A 346 5.07 -19.93 38.21
N ASP A 347 3.78 -19.81 37.90
CA ASP A 347 2.73 -19.54 38.88
C ASP A 347 1.39 -20.15 38.45
N MET A 348 1.00 -21.25 39.12
CA MET A 348 -0.29 -21.91 38.88
C MET A 348 -1.49 -21.06 39.33
N ALA A 349 -1.30 -20.12 40.26
CA ALA A 349 -2.36 -19.24 40.74
C ALA A 349 -2.60 -18.04 39.80
N SER A 350 -1.72 -17.79 38.83
CA SER A 350 -1.74 -16.61 37.97
C SER A 350 -3.10 -16.40 37.28
N PRO A 351 -3.61 -15.15 37.24
CA PRO A 351 -4.80 -14.84 36.45
C PRO A 351 -4.55 -15.06 34.96
N ASN A 352 -3.31 -14.88 34.49
CA ASN A 352 -2.91 -15.16 33.11
C ASN A 352 -2.67 -16.68 32.92
N GLY A 353 -3.53 -17.33 32.13
CA GLY A 353 -3.45 -18.77 31.89
C GLY A 353 -2.15 -19.22 31.22
N CYS A 354 -1.47 -18.35 30.46
CA CYS A 354 -0.18 -18.64 29.83
C CYS A 354 0.96 -18.78 30.86
N MET A 355 0.81 -18.18 32.03
CA MET A 355 1.79 -18.23 33.13
C MET A 355 1.60 -19.45 34.05
N ARG A 356 0.56 -20.26 33.83
CA ARG A 356 0.29 -21.46 34.63
C ARG A 356 1.09 -22.66 34.13
N ASP A 357 2.34 -22.70 34.59
CA ASP A 357 3.35 -23.73 34.30
C ASP A 357 3.27 -24.27 32.86
N PRO A 358 3.59 -23.44 31.85
CA PRO A 358 3.46 -23.82 30.45
C PRO A 358 4.43 -24.94 30.06
N THR A 359 4.02 -25.81 29.13
CA THR A 359 4.89 -26.81 28.53
C THR A 359 5.96 -26.13 27.66
N ILE A 360 7.23 -26.48 27.88
CA ILE A 360 8.39 -25.96 27.16
C ILE A 360 9.06 -26.99 26.25
N TYR A 361 8.92 -28.29 26.56
CA TYR A 361 9.40 -29.38 25.71
C TYR A 361 8.39 -30.52 25.66
N ARG A 362 8.34 -31.19 24.50
CA ARG A 362 7.56 -32.42 24.25
C ARG A 362 8.45 -33.50 23.68
N CYS A 363 8.17 -34.76 24.01
CA CYS A 363 8.85 -35.91 23.42
C CYS A 363 8.09 -36.36 22.15
N LYS A 364 8.80 -36.45 21.04
CA LYS A 364 8.29 -36.83 19.71
C LYS A 364 9.38 -37.61 18.99
N ASN A 365 9.08 -38.84 18.57
CA ASN A 365 10.08 -39.70 17.94
C ASN A 365 10.17 -39.50 16.42
N GLU A 366 9.24 -38.74 15.85
CA GLU A 366 9.17 -38.38 14.45
C GLU A 366 10.48 -37.71 13.98
N PRO A 367 10.97 -38.05 12.78
CA PRO A 367 12.14 -37.40 12.22
C PRO A 367 11.84 -35.95 11.87
N HIS A 368 12.78 -35.07 12.17
CA HIS A 368 12.74 -33.68 11.77
C HIS A 368 13.23 -33.52 10.32
N PRO A 369 12.61 -32.66 9.48
CA PRO A 369 13.01 -32.50 8.08
C PRO A 369 14.48 -32.12 7.87
N ARG A 370 15.10 -31.41 8.84
CA ARG A 370 16.49 -30.95 8.73
C ARG A 370 17.49 -31.71 9.60
N THR A 371 17.08 -32.10 10.80
CA THR A 371 17.97 -32.72 11.81
C THR A 371 17.75 -34.23 11.90
N GLY A 372 16.87 -34.78 11.06
CA GLY A 372 16.61 -36.21 10.97
C GLY A 372 16.17 -36.77 12.32
N THR A 373 16.86 -37.80 12.77
CA THR A 373 16.54 -38.52 14.01
C THR A 373 17.41 -38.10 15.21
N GLN A 374 18.21 -37.04 15.07
CA GLN A 374 19.14 -36.55 16.09
C GLN A 374 18.44 -36.20 17.41
N TYR A 375 17.23 -35.62 17.33
CA TYR A 375 16.46 -35.20 18.50
C TYR A 375 15.19 -36.03 18.64
N LYS A 376 14.83 -36.33 19.89
CA LYS A 376 13.55 -36.96 20.29
C LYS A 376 12.68 -36.06 21.15
N VAL A 377 13.19 -34.88 21.47
CA VAL A 377 12.51 -33.84 22.24
C VAL A 377 12.57 -32.56 21.45
N TYR A 378 11.45 -31.84 21.42
CA TYR A 378 11.33 -30.61 20.65
C TYR A 378 10.77 -29.48 21.51
N PRO A 379 11.34 -28.28 21.44
CA PRO A 379 10.87 -27.15 22.22
C PRO A 379 9.48 -26.72 21.72
N THR A 380 8.68 -26.09 22.59
CA THR A 380 7.48 -25.38 22.17
C THR A 380 7.84 -24.00 21.60
N TYR A 381 6.95 -23.47 20.75
CA TYR A 381 7.10 -22.12 20.21
C TYR A 381 7.35 -21.08 21.30
N ASP A 382 6.61 -21.17 22.41
CA ASP A 382 6.70 -20.22 23.53
C ASP A 382 8.06 -20.26 24.25
N PHE A 383 8.77 -21.39 24.21
CA PHE A 383 10.12 -21.51 24.75
C PHE A 383 11.19 -21.11 23.74
N ALA A 384 11.05 -21.55 22.48
CA ALA A 384 12.04 -21.32 21.44
C ALA A 384 12.11 -19.86 20.98
N CYS A 385 10.95 -19.24 20.75
CA CYS A 385 10.84 -17.88 20.20
C CYS A 385 11.64 -16.83 20.98
N PRO A 386 11.50 -16.68 22.32
CA PRO A 386 12.28 -15.69 23.09
C PRO A 386 13.78 -15.97 23.06
N ILE A 387 14.20 -17.23 23.06
CA ILE A 387 15.61 -17.61 23.02
C ILE A 387 16.22 -17.19 21.69
N VAL A 388 15.62 -17.62 20.58
CA VAL A 388 16.18 -17.35 19.25
C VAL A 388 16.11 -15.86 18.92
N ASP A 389 15.04 -15.16 19.30
CA ASP A 389 14.96 -13.70 19.13
C ASP A 389 16.06 -12.96 19.90
N ALA A 390 16.40 -13.41 21.11
CA ALA A 390 17.49 -12.82 21.86
C ALA A 390 18.85 -13.07 21.19
N ILE A 391 19.11 -14.31 20.78
CA ILE A 391 20.39 -14.78 20.20
C ILE A 391 20.65 -14.22 18.81
N GLU A 392 19.61 -14.06 17.99
CA GLU A 392 19.69 -13.46 16.65
C GLU A 392 19.69 -11.92 16.68
N ASP A 393 19.85 -11.32 17.86
CA ASP A 393 19.86 -9.86 18.05
C ASP A 393 18.59 -9.14 17.56
N VAL A 394 17.46 -9.84 17.47
CA VAL A 394 16.16 -9.23 17.15
C VAL A 394 15.88 -8.13 18.16
N THR A 395 15.68 -6.89 17.71
CA THR A 395 15.38 -5.77 18.61
C THR A 395 13.90 -5.54 18.75
N HIS A 396 13.13 -5.80 17.70
CA HIS A 396 11.67 -5.60 17.67
C HIS A 396 10.97 -6.86 17.18
N THR A 397 10.26 -7.53 18.09
CA THR A 397 9.51 -8.73 17.80
C THR A 397 8.09 -8.36 17.35
N LEU A 398 7.96 -8.10 16.04
CA LEU A 398 6.66 -7.83 15.44
C LEU A 398 5.80 -9.09 15.48
N ARG A 399 4.63 -9.02 16.12
CA ARG A 399 3.70 -10.15 16.22
C ARG A 399 2.25 -9.69 16.23
N THR A 400 1.33 -10.63 16.03
CA THR A 400 -0.09 -10.31 16.04
C THR A 400 -0.66 -10.29 17.47
N MET A 401 -1.65 -9.44 17.74
CA MET A 401 -2.35 -9.31 19.04
C MET A 401 -2.89 -10.61 19.66
N GLU A 402 -3.02 -11.69 18.88
CA GLU A 402 -3.46 -13.00 19.42
C GLU A 402 -2.49 -13.61 20.42
N TYR A 403 -1.27 -13.12 20.46
CA TYR A 403 -0.26 -13.58 21.37
C TYR A 403 -0.06 -12.66 22.59
N HIS A 404 -0.89 -11.63 22.76
CA HIS A 404 -0.77 -10.65 23.83
C HIS A 404 -0.61 -11.30 25.22
N ASP A 405 -1.48 -12.27 25.53
CA ASP A 405 -1.46 -13.00 26.81
C ASP A 405 -0.16 -13.80 27.03
N ARG A 406 0.67 -13.98 25.99
CA ARG A 406 1.96 -14.69 26.03
C ARG A 406 3.15 -13.74 26.17
N ASP A 407 2.95 -12.43 26.22
CA ASP A 407 4.04 -11.47 26.34
C ASP A 407 4.71 -11.57 27.72
N ASP A 408 3.92 -11.74 28.79
CA ASP A 408 4.46 -11.99 30.15
C ASP A 408 5.31 -13.25 30.18
N GLN A 409 4.85 -14.31 29.52
CA GLN A 409 5.54 -15.59 29.40
C GLN A 409 6.84 -15.44 28.61
N PHE A 410 6.81 -14.69 27.50
CA PHE A 410 8.00 -14.39 26.70
C PHE A 410 9.06 -13.71 27.55
N TYR A 411 8.71 -12.65 28.30
CA TYR A 411 9.66 -11.94 29.14
C TYR A 411 10.12 -12.75 30.35
N TRP A 412 9.27 -13.63 30.90
CA TRP A 412 9.68 -14.55 31.96
C TRP A 412 10.86 -15.43 31.50
N PHE A 413 10.82 -15.97 30.28
CA PHE A 413 11.95 -16.76 29.75
C PHE A 413 13.20 -15.91 29.56
N ILE A 414 13.07 -14.67 29.05
CA ILE A 414 14.19 -13.75 28.91
C ILE A 414 14.89 -13.50 30.25
N GLU A 415 14.12 -13.19 31.29
CA GLU A 415 14.63 -12.92 32.63
C GLU A 415 15.20 -14.17 33.30
N ALA A 416 14.46 -15.29 33.25
CA ALA A 416 14.87 -16.55 33.85
C ALA A 416 16.18 -17.08 33.26
N LEU A 417 16.44 -16.79 31.98
CA LEU A 417 17.63 -17.21 31.26
C LEU A 417 18.74 -16.15 31.19
N GLY A 418 18.50 -14.93 31.70
CA GLY A 418 19.47 -13.82 31.66
C GLY A 418 19.79 -13.34 30.24
N LEU A 419 18.80 -13.34 29.35
CA LEU A 419 18.94 -12.98 27.94
C LEU A 419 18.67 -11.49 27.70
N ARG A 420 19.13 -10.98 26.54
CA ARG A 420 18.79 -9.62 26.07
C ARG A 420 17.28 -9.52 25.87
N ARG A 421 16.69 -8.40 26.29
CA ARG A 421 15.24 -8.15 26.21
C ARG A 421 14.86 -7.40 24.92
N PRO A 422 14.26 -8.07 23.91
CA PRO A 422 13.73 -7.37 22.74
C PRO A 422 12.39 -6.68 23.04
N TYR A 423 12.02 -5.68 22.24
CA TYR A 423 10.71 -5.03 22.34
C TYR A 423 9.65 -5.83 21.58
N ILE A 424 8.58 -6.23 22.25
CA ILE A 424 7.39 -6.77 21.57
C ILE A 424 6.56 -5.63 20.99
N TRP A 425 6.26 -5.72 19.68
CA TRP A 425 5.40 -4.78 18.99
C TRP A 425 4.23 -5.50 18.32
N GLU A 426 3.03 -5.21 18.81
CA GLU A 426 1.84 -5.94 18.40
C GLU A 426 1.01 -5.18 17.37
N TYR A 427 0.44 -5.91 16.42
CA TYR A 427 -0.50 -5.39 15.44
C TYR A 427 -1.68 -6.35 15.22
N SER A 428 -2.79 -5.83 14.71
CA SER A 428 -3.95 -6.67 14.38
C SER A 428 -3.71 -7.50 13.12
N ARG A 429 -4.21 -8.73 13.12
CA ARG A 429 -4.24 -9.56 11.91
C ARG A 429 -5.06 -8.88 10.82
N LEU A 430 -4.65 -9.07 9.58
CA LEU A 430 -5.47 -8.70 8.44
C LEU A 430 -6.65 -9.67 8.34
N ASN A 431 -7.87 -9.14 8.34
CA ASN A 431 -9.08 -9.88 8.02
C ASN A 431 -9.71 -9.23 6.80
N MET A 432 -10.17 -10.05 5.86
CA MET A 432 -10.82 -9.61 4.62
C MET A 432 -12.27 -10.11 4.62
N THR A 433 -13.19 -9.32 4.08
CA THR A 433 -14.57 -9.76 3.87
C THR A 433 -14.66 -10.81 2.77
N ASN A 434 -15.74 -11.59 2.75
CA ASN A 434 -16.07 -12.52 1.66
C ASN A 434 -14.97 -13.55 1.34
N THR A 435 -14.15 -13.92 2.33
CA THR A 435 -13.09 -14.92 2.21
C THR A 435 -12.80 -15.59 3.56
N VAL A 436 -11.88 -16.56 3.56
CA VAL A 436 -11.34 -17.19 4.76
C VAL A 436 -9.81 -17.22 4.69
N LEU A 437 -9.12 -16.94 5.81
CA LEU A 437 -7.64 -16.99 5.87
C LEU A 437 -7.11 -18.19 6.65
N SER A 438 -7.99 -18.96 7.30
CA SER A 438 -7.58 -20.17 8.02
C SER A 438 -7.04 -21.22 7.05
N LYS A 439 -5.79 -21.67 7.25
CA LYS A 439 -5.17 -22.76 6.48
C LYS A 439 -6.11 -23.97 6.35
N ARG A 440 -6.70 -24.43 7.47
CA ARG A 440 -7.66 -25.55 7.48
C ARG A 440 -8.84 -25.34 6.53
N LYS A 441 -9.40 -24.13 6.49
CA LYS A 441 -10.55 -23.82 5.61
C LYS A 441 -10.11 -23.71 4.15
N LEU A 442 -8.94 -23.15 3.88
CA LEU A 442 -8.39 -23.05 2.52
C LEU A 442 -8.02 -24.42 1.95
N THR A 443 -7.40 -25.29 2.74
CA THR A 443 -7.11 -26.68 2.35
C THR A 443 -8.38 -27.41 1.93
N TRP A 444 -9.46 -27.27 2.71
CA TRP A 444 -10.75 -27.88 2.38
C TRP A 444 -11.28 -27.44 1.00
N PHE A 445 -11.20 -26.15 0.65
CA PHE A 445 -11.63 -25.68 -0.68
C PHE A 445 -10.84 -26.32 -1.83
N VAL A 446 -9.54 -26.57 -1.63
CA VAL A 446 -8.66 -27.23 -2.62
C VAL A 446 -9.00 -28.72 -2.72
N GLU A 447 -9.15 -29.40 -1.58
CA GLU A 447 -9.46 -30.84 -1.52
C GLU A 447 -10.82 -31.17 -2.14
N GLU A 448 -11.82 -30.30 -1.97
CA GLU A 448 -13.15 -30.47 -2.56
C GLU A 448 -13.23 -30.04 -4.04
N GLY A 449 -12.12 -29.57 -4.65
CA GLY A 449 -12.09 -29.14 -6.04
C GLY A 449 -12.95 -27.91 -6.35
N LEU A 450 -13.26 -27.09 -5.33
CA LEU A 450 -14.04 -25.85 -5.50
C LEU A 450 -13.19 -24.70 -6.08
N VAL A 451 -11.88 -24.90 -6.13
CA VAL A 451 -10.89 -24.02 -6.76
C VAL A 451 -9.86 -24.84 -7.54
N ASP A 452 -9.16 -24.18 -8.46
CA ASP A 452 -8.17 -24.83 -9.34
C ASP A 452 -6.91 -25.26 -8.56
N GLY A 453 -6.64 -24.62 -7.42
CA GLY A 453 -5.48 -24.88 -6.58
C GLY A 453 -5.17 -23.72 -5.64
N TRP A 454 -3.96 -23.74 -5.06
CA TRP A 454 -3.50 -22.70 -4.14
C TRP A 454 -3.18 -21.36 -4.82
N ASP A 455 -2.98 -21.35 -6.14
CA ASP A 455 -2.76 -20.15 -6.95
C ASP A 455 -4.04 -19.65 -7.64
N ASP A 456 -5.21 -20.20 -7.31
CA ASP A 456 -6.49 -19.78 -7.87
C ASP A 456 -6.70 -18.26 -7.66
N PRO A 457 -7.06 -17.49 -8.70
CA PRO A 457 -7.26 -16.04 -8.60
C PRO A 457 -8.30 -15.59 -7.56
N ARG A 458 -9.22 -16.48 -7.17
CA ARG A 458 -10.24 -16.21 -6.16
C ARG A 458 -9.74 -16.42 -4.73
N PHE A 459 -8.59 -17.08 -4.56
CA PHE A 459 -8.00 -17.35 -3.26
C PHE A 459 -7.24 -16.15 -2.69
N PRO A 460 -7.25 -15.98 -1.35
CA PRO A 460 -6.50 -14.93 -0.66
C PRO A 460 -5.01 -15.28 -0.46
N THR A 461 -4.51 -16.31 -1.14
CA THR A 461 -3.10 -16.70 -1.13
C THR A 461 -2.25 -15.64 -1.82
N VAL A 462 -0.96 -15.57 -1.51
CA VAL A 462 -0.02 -14.66 -2.21
C VAL A 462 -0.05 -14.95 -3.72
N ARG A 463 0.04 -16.23 -4.10
CA ARG A 463 -0.01 -16.66 -5.49
C ARG A 463 -1.34 -16.30 -6.17
N GLY A 464 -2.47 -16.56 -5.50
CA GLY A 464 -3.80 -16.28 -6.04
C GLY A 464 -4.01 -14.79 -6.33
N ILE A 465 -3.74 -13.92 -5.36
CA ILE A 465 -3.93 -12.46 -5.56
C ILE A 465 -2.96 -11.90 -6.61
N LEU A 466 -1.70 -12.36 -6.64
CA LEU A 466 -0.74 -11.92 -7.64
C LEU A 466 -1.09 -12.45 -9.04
N ARG A 467 -1.55 -13.70 -9.16
CA ARG A 467 -2.05 -14.26 -10.43
C ARG A 467 -3.28 -13.53 -10.94
N ARG A 468 -4.19 -13.12 -10.04
CA ARG A 468 -5.35 -12.27 -10.38
C ARG A 468 -4.94 -10.90 -10.92
N GLY A 469 -3.79 -10.37 -10.53
CA GLY A 469 -3.25 -9.09 -11.00
C GLY A 469 -2.99 -8.04 -9.92
N MET A 470 -2.94 -8.46 -8.64
CA MET A 470 -2.34 -7.63 -7.60
C MET A 470 -0.86 -7.38 -7.91
N THR A 471 -0.42 -6.13 -7.80
CA THR A 471 1.00 -5.76 -7.84
C THR A 471 1.58 -5.78 -6.43
N VAL A 472 2.87 -6.07 -6.33
CA VAL A 472 3.58 -6.07 -5.04
C VAL A 472 3.57 -4.67 -4.44
N GLU A 473 3.74 -3.66 -5.28
CA GLU A 473 3.73 -2.24 -4.94
C GLU A 473 2.36 -1.81 -4.40
N GLY A 474 1.26 -2.18 -5.09
CA GLY A 474 -0.09 -1.89 -4.62
C GLY A 474 -0.43 -2.58 -3.29
N LEU A 475 0.03 -3.82 -3.12
CA LEU A 475 -0.10 -4.56 -1.86
C LEU A 475 0.72 -3.92 -0.72
N LYS A 476 1.96 -3.50 -1.00
CA LYS A 476 2.84 -2.76 -0.07
C LYS A 476 2.18 -1.47 0.41
N GLU A 477 1.70 -0.64 -0.52
CA GLU A 477 1.03 0.61 -0.18
C GLU A 477 -0.20 0.38 0.69
N PHE A 478 -1.02 -0.64 0.39
CA PHE A 478 -2.16 -1.00 1.21
C PHE A 478 -1.76 -1.41 2.63
N ILE A 479 -0.73 -2.23 2.79
CA ILE A 479 -0.25 -2.70 4.09
C ILE A 479 0.34 -1.55 4.91
N ILE A 480 1.11 -0.67 4.29
CA ILE A 480 1.68 0.53 4.94
C ILE A 480 0.54 1.47 5.38
N ALA A 481 -0.45 1.71 4.50
CA ALA A 481 -1.60 2.54 4.82
C ALA A 481 -2.47 1.95 5.95
N GLN A 482 -2.62 0.63 6.00
CA GLN A 482 -3.32 -0.05 7.10
C GLN A 482 -2.55 0.03 8.41
N GLY A 483 -1.26 -0.29 8.35
CA GLY A 483 -0.37 -0.11 9.47
C GLY A 483 -0.36 -1.15 10.59
N SER A 484 0.34 -0.79 11.68
CA SER A 484 0.41 -1.53 12.95
C SER A 484 -0.74 -1.23 13.92
N SER A 485 -1.92 -0.85 13.42
CA SER A 485 -3.10 -0.69 14.26
C SER A 485 -3.39 -1.97 15.05
N LYS A 486 -3.73 -1.83 16.34
CA LYS A 486 -4.17 -2.95 17.20
C LYS A 486 -5.65 -3.29 17.02
N SER A 487 -6.41 -2.46 16.29
CA SER A 487 -7.85 -2.66 16.07
C SER A 487 -8.10 -3.81 15.10
N VAL A 488 -8.97 -4.75 15.50
CA VAL A 488 -9.45 -5.82 14.63
C VAL A 488 -10.55 -5.27 13.72
N VAL A 489 -10.28 -5.21 12.41
CA VAL A 489 -11.21 -4.70 11.40
C VAL A 489 -11.27 -5.67 10.23
N PHE A 490 -12.47 -5.88 9.68
CA PHE A 490 -12.66 -6.57 8.42
C PHE A 490 -12.53 -5.56 7.28
N MET A 491 -11.60 -5.84 6.37
CA MET A 491 -11.29 -4.97 5.24
C MET A 491 -12.02 -5.45 3.99
N GLU A 492 -12.62 -4.51 3.27
CA GLU A 492 -13.23 -4.78 1.96
C GLU A 492 -12.17 -4.93 0.89
N TRP A 493 -12.38 -5.87 -0.04
CA TRP A 493 -11.49 -6.09 -1.18
C TRP A 493 -11.35 -4.85 -2.07
N ASP A 494 -12.40 -4.05 -2.22
CA ASP A 494 -12.36 -2.82 -3.03
C ASP A 494 -11.25 -1.86 -2.60
N LYS A 495 -10.97 -1.80 -1.30
CA LYS A 495 -9.92 -0.91 -0.77
C LYS A 495 -8.54 -1.31 -1.29
N ILE A 496 -8.21 -2.60 -1.24
CA ILE A 496 -6.89 -3.07 -1.70
C ILE A 496 -6.77 -2.94 -3.23
N TRP A 497 -7.84 -3.22 -3.98
CA TRP A 497 -7.87 -3.04 -5.42
C TRP A 497 -7.75 -1.57 -5.84
N ALA A 498 -8.29 -0.63 -5.05
CA ALA A 498 -8.10 0.80 -5.28
C ALA A 498 -6.64 1.25 -5.11
N PHE A 499 -5.87 0.64 -4.19
CA PHE A 499 -4.41 0.87 -4.11
C PHE A 499 -3.72 0.29 -5.34
N ASN A 500 -4.05 -0.94 -5.72
CA ASN A 500 -3.49 -1.57 -6.91
C ASN A 500 -3.73 -0.76 -8.20
N LYS A 501 -4.95 -0.22 -8.37
CA LYS A 501 -5.32 0.64 -9.51
C LYS A 501 -4.40 1.85 -9.65
N LYS A 502 -4.01 2.50 -8.54
CA LYS A 502 -3.13 3.67 -8.58
C LYS A 502 -1.75 3.33 -9.15
N VAL A 503 -1.29 2.09 -8.95
CA VAL A 503 -0.02 1.60 -9.47
C VAL A 503 -0.14 1.23 -10.95
N ILE A 504 -1.21 0.54 -11.34
CA ILE A 504 -1.33 -0.01 -12.71
C ILE A 504 -1.89 0.98 -13.73
N ASP A 505 -2.81 1.88 -13.36
CA ASP A 505 -3.46 2.81 -14.33
C ASP A 505 -2.48 3.68 -15.11
N PRO A 506 -1.40 4.24 -14.51
CA PRO A 506 -0.43 5.06 -15.25
C PRO A 506 0.46 4.30 -16.23
N ILE A 507 0.56 2.97 -16.09
CA ILE A 507 1.51 2.12 -16.81
C ILE A 507 0.84 1.06 -17.70
N ALA A 508 -0.47 0.80 -17.55
CA ALA A 508 -1.16 -0.28 -18.25
C ALA A 508 -1.46 0.09 -19.72
N PRO A 509 -0.85 -0.57 -20.73
CA PRO A 509 -1.16 -0.35 -22.13
C PRO A 509 -2.63 -0.62 -22.46
N ARG A 510 -3.20 0.17 -23.40
CA ARG A 510 -4.64 0.19 -23.67
C ARG A 510 -5.00 -0.48 -24.99
N TYR A 511 -5.85 -1.49 -24.91
CA TYR A 511 -6.32 -2.28 -26.05
C TYR A 511 -7.84 -2.26 -26.14
N THR A 512 -8.35 -2.80 -27.25
CA THR A 512 -9.78 -2.97 -27.47
C THR A 512 -10.10 -4.46 -27.54
N ALA A 513 -11.23 -4.86 -26.98
CA ALA A 513 -11.83 -6.14 -27.26
C ALA A 513 -13.36 -5.97 -27.28
N LEU A 514 -14.02 -6.62 -28.22
CA LEU A 514 -15.47 -6.57 -28.40
C LEU A 514 -16.07 -7.95 -28.13
N GLU A 515 -17.31 -8.04 -27.67
CA GLU A 515 -17.96 -9.34 -27.54
C GLU A 515 -18.28 -9.95 -28.90
N ILE A 516 -18.00 -11.24 -29.06
CA ILE A 516 -18.28 -11.92 -30.34
C ILE A 516 -19.77 -11.91 -30.63
N GLU A 517 -20.63 -12.34 -29.71
CA GLU A 517 -22.06 -12.52 -29.98
C GLU A 517 -22.85 -11.20 -30.10
N ASN A 518 -22.33 -10.13 -29.50
CA ASN A 518 -23.00 -8.84 -29.35
C ASN A 518 -22.27 -7.72 -30.09
N ARG A 519 -21.76 -7.97 -31.29
CA ARG A 519 -21.13 -6.96 -32.15
C ARG A 519 -22.07 -6.43 -33.22
N VAL A 520 -21.90 -5.16 -33.58
CA VAL A 520 -22.66 -4.46 -34.63
C VAL A 520 -21.68 -3.88 -35.65
N VAL A 521 -22.01 -4.03 -36.94
CA VAL A 521 -21.22 -3.45 -38.04
C VAL A 521 -21.62 -2.00 -38.27
N VAL A 522 -20.62 -1.13 -38.42
CA VAL A 522 -20.76 0.27 -38.82
C VAL A 522 -20.10 0.46 -40.18
N ASN A 523 -20.88 0.87 -41.18
CA ASN A 523 -20.41 1.22 -42.51
C ASN A 523 -20.01 2.70 -42.53
N VAL A 524 -18.73 3.00 -42.68
CA VAL A 524 -18.19 4.37 -42.64
C VAL A 524 -17.89 4.85 -44.05
N ALA A 525 -18.83 5.61 -44.63
CA ALA A 525 -18.68 6.20 -45.95
C ALA A 525 -17.47 7.16 -46.00
N GLY A 526 -16.65 7.00 -47.05
CA GLY A 526 -15.44 7.79 -47.27
C GLY A 526 -14.18 7.27 -46.58
N ALA A 527 -14.26 6.26 -45.71
CA ALA A 527 -13.10 5.64 -45.09
C ALA A 527 -12.36 4.68 -46.04
N LYS A 528 -11.03 4.64 -45.93
CA LYS A 528 -10.16 3.72 -46.67
C LYS A 528 -9.46 2.79 -45.67
N LEU A 529 -9.09 1.60 -46.12
CA LEU A 529 -8.30 0.68 -45.31
C LEU A 529 -6.88 1.23 -45.15
N GLU A 530 -6.50 1.60 -43.93
CA GLU A 530 -5.17 2.14 -43.63
C GLU A 530 -4.72 1.78 -42.21
N ALA A 531 -3.40 1.62 -42.03
CA ALA A 531 -2.77 1.35 -40.74
C ALA A 531 -2.18 2.64 -40.17
N VAL A 532 -2.58 3.00 -38.96
CA VAL A 532 -2.12 4.22 -38.26
C VAL A 532 -1.42 3.83 -36.95
N GLN A 533 -0.32 4.51 -36.63
CA GLN A 533 0.35 4.36 -35.34
C GLN A 533 -0.21 5.35 -34.32
N VAL A 534 -0.67 4.81 -33.19
CA VAL A 534 -1.21 5.62 -32.08
C VAL A 534 -0.52 5.26 -30.77
N PRO A 535 -0.41 6.19 -29.80
CA PRO A 535 0.11 5.86 -28.48
C PRO A 535 -0.70 4.74 -27.83
N VAL A 536 -0.02 3.75 -27.24
CA VAL A 536 -0.70 2.65 -26.52
C VAL A 536 -1.35 3.16 -25.24
N HIS A 537 -0.80 4.23 -24.66
CA HIS A 537 -1.35 4.89 -23.49
C HIS A 537 -1.51 6.40 -23.75
N PRO A 538 -2.71 6.97 -23.62
CA PRO A 538 -3.03 8.34 -24.02
C PRO A 538 -2.42 9.41 -23.12
N LYS A 539 -1.97 9.05 -21.92
CA LYS A 539 -1.30 9.97 -20.99
C LYS A 539 0.20 9.68 -20.83
N ASN A 540 0.73 8.63 -21.46
CA ASN A 540 2.10 8.19 -21.27
C ASN A 540 2.67 7.62 -22.58
N ALA A 541 3.33 8.48 -23.34
CA ALA A 541 3.89 8.10 -24.64
C ALA A 541 5.09 7.15 -24.53
N GLU A 542 5.75 7.06 -23.37
CA GLU A 542 6.94 6.20 -23.16
C GLU A 542 6.61 4.71 -23.23
N ILE A 543 5.35 4.33 -23.01
CA ILE A 543 4.87 2.94 -23.12
C ILE A 543 4.94 2.43 -24.58
N GLY A 544 4.97 3.35 -25.54
CA GLY A 544 5.14 3.05 -26.96
C GLY A 544 3.89 3.30 -27.79
N THR A 545 3.89 2.74 -29.00
CA THR A 545 2.82 2.88 -30.00
C THR A 545 2.29 1.52 -30.42
N LYS A 546 1.04 1.50 -30.89
CA LYS A 546 0.41 0.33 -31.50
C LYS A 546 -0.22 0.70 -32.83
N THR A 547 -0.38 -0.31 -33.66
CA THR A 547 -1.11 -0.19 -34.92
C THR A 547 -2.61 -0.23 -34.68
N VAL A 548 -3.35 0.73 -35.24
CA VAL A 548 -4.81 0.69 -35.35
C VAL A 548 -5.17 0.74 -36.82
N TRP A 549 -5.98 -0.21 -37.25
CA TRP A 549 -6.50 -0.27 -38.61
C TRP A 549 -7.78 0.55 -38.70
N LEU A 550 -7.83 1.48 -39.65
CA LEU A 550 -9.02 2.23 -40.04
C LEU A 550 -9.59 1.59 -41.31
N GLY A 551 -10.90 1.66 -41.53
CA GLY A 551 -11.49 1.06 -42.73
C GLY A 551 -12.97 1.38 -42.94
N PRO A 552 -13.52 1.01 -44.11
CA PRO A 552 -14.92 1.30 -44.47
C PRO A 552 -15.94 0.51 -43.65
N ARG A 553 -15.53 -0.58 -42.98
CA ARG A 553 -16.38 -1.40 -42.13
C ARG A 553 -15.69 -1.62 -40.79
N VAL A 554 -16.36 -1.22 -39.72
CA VAL A 554 -15.85 -1.39 -38.35
C VAL A 554 -16.90 -2.03 -37.45
N LEU A 555 -16.43 -2.63 -36.37
CA LEU A 555 -17.23 -3.37 -35.40
C LEU A 555 -17.26 -2.59 -34.09
N ILE A 556 -18.43 -2.54 -33.46
CA ILE A 556 -18.65 -1.95 -32.13
C ILE A 556 -19.50 -2.90 -31.28
N ASP A 557 -19.51 -2.71 -29.97
CA ASP A 557 -20.39 -3.47 -29.09
C ASP A 557 -21.86 -3.02 -29.24
N GLN A 558 -22.78 -3.97 -29.12
CA GLN A 558 -24.24 -3.75 -29.21
C GLN A 558 -24.72 -2.73 -28.18
N ALA A 559 -24.14 -2.76 -26.98
CA ALA A 559 -24.47 -1.82 -25.91
C ALA A 559 -24.18 -0.37 -26.33
N ASP A 560 -23.07 -0.12 -27.01
CA ASP A 560 -22.74 1.20 -27.54
C ASP A 560 -23.61 1.55 -28.75
N ALA A 561 -23.87 0.56 -29.62
CA ALA A 561 -24.70 0.76 -30.81
C ALA A 561 -26.12 1.25 -30.49
N VAL A 562 -26.69 0.81 -29.36
CA VAL A 562 -28.02 1.23 -28.90
C VAL A 562 -28.05 2.67 -28.40
N GLU A 563 -26.92 3.19 -27.90
CA GLU A 563 -26.81 4.58 -27.40
C GLU A 563 -26.56 5.60 -28.52
N LEU A 564 -26.17 5.14 -29.71
CA LEU A 564 -25.95 6.01 -30.87
C LEU A 564 -27.26 6.60 -31.41
N LYS A 565 -27.20 7.87 -31.83
CA LYS A 565 -28.33 8.62 -32.36
C LYS A 565 -28.03 9.16 -33.75
N GLU A 566 -29.02 9.07 -34.63
CA GLU A 566 -28.95 9.61 -35.99
C GLU A 566 -28.79 11.14 -35.95
N GLY A 567 -27.91 11.67 -36.80
CA GLY A 567 -27.58 13.10 -36.88
C GLY A 567 -26.57 13.59 -35.84
N GLU A 568 -26.13 12.74 -34.91
CA GLU A 568 -25.12 13.09 -33.89
C GLU A 568 -23.72 12.54 -34.25
N ASN A 569 -22.68 13.19 -33.72
CA ASN A 569 -21.31 12.69 -33.79
C ASN A 569 -21.02 11.74 -32.62
N ALA A 570 -20.34 10.64 -32.90
CA ALA A 570 -19.72 9.77 -31.91
C ALA A 570 -18.20 9.76 -32.08
N THR A 571 -17.46 9.73 -30.98
CA THR A 571 -16.00 9.64 -30.99
C THR A 571 -15.58 8.18 -30.96
N PHE A 572 -15.01 7.75 -32.08
CA PHE A 572 -14.35 6.46 -32.21
C PHE A 572 -12.93 6.63 -31.68
N ILE A 573 -12.64 6.00 -30.53
CA ILE A 573 -11.37 6.18 -29.82
C ILE A 573 -10.19 5.89 -30.76
N ASN A 574 -9.17 6.77 -30.77
CA ASN A 574 -8.00 6.70 -31.65
C ASN A 574 -8.28 6.89 -33.17
N TRP A 575 -9.51 7.24 -33.56
CA TRP A 575 -9.85 7.60 -34.94
C TRP A 575 -10.33 9.06 -35.05
N GLY A 576 -11.35 9.44 -34.28
CA GLY A 576 -11.94 10.78 -34.32
C GLY A 576 -13.46 10.76 -34.29
N ASN A 577 -14.07 11.88 -34.66
CA ASN A 577 -15.53 12.01 -34.72
C ASN A 577 -16.08 11.45 -36.03
N ILE A 578 -17.11 10.62 -35.89
CA ILE A 578 -17.85 10.00 -36.99
C ILE A 578 -19.32 10.39 -36.85
N MET A 579 -19.90 10.88 -37.94
CA MET A 579 -21.31 11.28 -38.00
C MET A 579 -22.18 10.06 -38.24
N ILE A 580 -23.16 9.84 -37.38
CA ILE A 580 -24.12 8.73 -37.50
C ILE A 580 -25.24 9.15 -38.43
N ASN A 581 -25.34 8.52 -39.59
CA ASN A 581 -26.33 8.88 -40.61
C ASN A 581 -27.63 8.10 -40.43
N LYS A 582 -27.55 6.80 -40.14
CA LYS A 582 -28.70 5.92 -39.99
C LYS A 582 -28.41 4.73 -39.10
N VAL A 583 -29.35 4.37 -38.23
CA VAL A 583 -29.26 3.20 -37.34
C VAL A 583 -30.33 2.18 -37.73
N HIS A 584 -29.91 1.03 -38.25
CA HIS A 584 -30.83 -0.02 -38.67
C HIS A 584 -31.11 -0.98 -37.52
N LYS A 585 -32.40 -1.26 -37.27
CA LYS A 585 -32.87 -2.15 -36.21
C LYS A 585 -33.76 -3.24 -36.78
N ASP A 586 -33.72 -4.42 -36.18
CA ASP A 586 -34.63 -5.51 -36.49
C ASP A 586 -36.00 -5.35 -35.79
N ALA A 587 -36.91 -6.30 -36.03
CA ALA A 587 -38.26 -6.31 -35.45
C ALA A 587 -38.26 -6.43 -33.91
N THR A 588 -37.16 -6.88 -33.29
CA THR A 588 -37.01 -6.98 -31.82
C THR A 588 -36.43 -5.70 -31.21
N GLY A 589 -36.03 -4.74 -32.04
CA GLY A 589 -35.36 -3.50 -31.61
C GLY A 589 -33.84 -3.63 -31.45
N LYS A 590 -33.25 -4.78 -31.80
CA LYS A 590 -31.79 -4.98 -31.79
C LYS A 590 -31.18 -4.25 -32.99
N VAL A 591 -30.12 -3.47 -32.76
CA VAL A 591 -29.40 -2.78 -33.84
C VAL A 591 -28.62 -3.80 -34.65
N THR A 592 -28.83 -3.84 -35.97
CA THR A 592 -28.20 -4.81 -36.88
C THR A 592 -27.02 -4.21 -37.64
N SER A 593 -27.11 -2.94 -38.02
CA SER A 593 -26.03 -2.20 -38.69
C SER A 593 -26.24 -0.70 -38.56
N ILE A 594 -25.17 0.08 -38.76
CA ILE A 594 -25.20 1.53 -38.72
C ILE A 594 -24.50 2.09 -39.96
N ASP A 595 -25.10 3.07 -40.62
CA ASP A 595 -24.45 3.83 -41.67
C ASP A 595 -23.95 5.17 -41.11
N ALA A 596 -22.70 5.50 -41.42
CA ALA A 596 -22.00 6.63 -40.87
C ALA A 596 -21.06 7.26 -41.91
N SER A 597 -20.55 8.46 -41.64
CA SER A 597 -19.58 9.15 -42.49
C SER A 597 -18.52 9.88 -41.67
N LEU A 598 -17.33 10.04 -42.25
CA LEU A 598 -16.23 10.74 -41.59
C LEU A 598 -16.59 12.21 -41.29
N ASN A 599 -16.29 12.66 -40.07
CA ASN A 599 -16.40 14.07 -39.66
C ASN A 599 -15.19 14.46 -38.80
N LEU A 600 -13.99 14.17 -39.32
CA LEU A 600 -12.73 14.27 -38.58
C LEU A 600 -12.31 15.72 -38.30
N ASP A 601 -12.81 16.70 -39.07
CA ASP A 601 -12.58 18.12 -38.84
C ASP A 601 -13.24 18.61 -37.55
N ASN A 602 -14.32 17.96 -37.11
CA ASN A 602 -14.96 18.24 -35.84
C ASN A 602 -14.14 17.65 -34.69
N LYS A 603 -13.42 18.51 -33.97
CA LYS A 603 -12.59 18.14 -32.81
C LYS A 603 -13.30 18.30 -31.45
N ASP A 604 -14.63 18.46 -31.42
CA ASP A 604 -15.39 18.43 -30.16
C ASP A 604 -15.56 16.99 -29.68
N PHE A 605 -14.64 16.55 -28.81
CA PHE A 605 -14.68 15.23 -28.18
C PHE A 605 -15.28 15.25 -26.77
N LYS A 606 -15.81 16.40 -26.31
CA LYS A 606 -16.32 16.54 -24.93
C LYS A 606 -17.80 16.20 -24.83
N LYS A 607 -18.57 16.50 -25.88
CA LYS A 607 -20.03 16.33 -25.90
C LYS A 607 -20.50 15.07 -26.62
N THR A 608 -19.59 14.33 -27.22
CA THR A 608 -19.85 13.15 -28.04
C THR A 608 -19.76 11.86 -27.20
N LEU A 609 -20.57 10.87 -27.56
CA LEU A 609 -20.44 9.52 -27.01
C LEU A 609 -19.10 8.92 -27.46
N LYS A 610 -18.32 8.38 -26.51
CA LYS A 610 -17.03 7.74 -26.81
C LYS A 610 -17.18 6.24 -26.77
N LEU A 611 -16.72 5.56 -27.82
CA LEU A 611 -16.83 4.11 -27.93
C LEU A 611 -15.55 3.46 -28.43
N THR A 612 -15.42 2.18 -28.11
CA THR A 612 -14.38 1.28 -28.58
C THR A 612 -14.84 0.54 -29.82
N TRP A 613 -13.91 0.27 -30.72
CA TRP A 613 -14.22 -0.32 -32.02
C TRP A 613 -13.00 -1.07 -32.56
N LEU A 614 -13.24 -1.97 -33.53
CA LEU A 614 -12.21 -2.67 -34.29
C LEU A 614 -12.56 -2.60 -35.79
N CYS A 615 -11.61 -2.26 -36.65
CA CYS A 615 -11.83 -2.41 -38.10
C CYS A 615 -12.05 -3.89 -38.42
N GLU A 616 -13.01 -4.18 -39.30
CA GLU A 616 -13.26 -5.54 -39.81
C GLU A 616 -12.13 -5.92 -40.78
N GLN A 617 -11.51 -7.08 -40.53
CA GLN A 617 -10.36 -7.64 -41.25
C GLN A 617 -10.55 -9.15 -41.44
N ASP A 618 -9.53 -9.82 -42.00
CA ASP A 618 -9.49 -11.28 -42.05
C ASP A 618 -9.63 -11.86 -40.62
N PRO A 619 -10.56 -12.81 -40.38
CA PRO A 619 -10.71 -13.47 -39.08
C PRO A 619 -9.41 -14.02 -38.50
N ALA A 620 -8.45 -14.46 -39.33
CA ALA A 620 -7.16 -14.98 -38.89
C ALA A 620 -6.26 -13.92 -38.21
N GLU A 621 -6.53 -12.63 -38.43
CA GLU A 621 -5.78 -11.54 -37.79
C GLU A 621 -6.12 -11.39 -36.31
N TYR A 622 -7.35 -11.73 -35.90
CA TYR A 622 -7.78 -11.60 -34.51
C TYR A 622 -7.39 -12.84 -33.71
N PRO A 623 -6.64 -12.69 -32.59
CA PRO A 623 -6.37 -13.82 -31.73
C PRO A 623 -7.66 -14.27 -31.01
N PRO A 624 -7.89 -15.58 -30.84
CA PRO A 624 -8.94 -16.05 -29.95
C PRO A 624 -8.66 -15.51 -28.53
N THR A 625 -9.62 -14.82 -27.95
CA THR A 625 -9.44 -14.06 -26.70
C THR A 625 -10.59 -14.36 -25.74
N PHE A 626 -10.27 -14.59 -24.47
CA PHE A 626 -11.24 -14.78 -23.39
C PHE A 626 -10.98 -13.78 -22.27
N CYS A 627 -12.03 -13.10 -21.82
CA CYS A 627 -12.03 -12.33 -20.58
C CYS A 627 -12.66 -13.17 -19.47
N VAL A 628 -11.93 -13.39 -18.38
CA VAL A 628 -12.35 -14.18 -17.23
C VAL A 628 -12.61 -13.27 -16.05
N TYR A 629 -13.79 -13.38 -15.46
CA TYR A 629 -14.26 -12.59 -14.33
C TYR A 629 -14.42 -13.46 -13.08
N PHE A 630 -14.06 -12.90 -11.93
CA PHE A 630 -14.03 -13.61 -10.65
C PHE A 630 -14.87 -12.91 -9.59
N GLU A 631 -15.73 -13.69 -8.94
CA GLU A 631 -16.51 -13.29 -7.76
C GLU A 631 -15.91 -13.88 -6.47
N HIS A 632 -16.47 -13.50 -5.34
CA HIS A 632 -16.02 -13.97 -4.04
C HIS A 632 -16.34 -15.45 -3.77
N ILE A 633 -15.37 -16.17 -3.19
CA ILE A 633 -15.53 -17.57 -2.77
C ILE A 633 -16.48 -17.77 -1.58
N ILE A 634 -16.75 -16.71 -0.81
CA ILE A 634 -17.76 -16.71 0.26
C ILE A 634 -18.80 -15.63 -0.04
N GLY A 635 -20.07 -16.03 -0.08
CA GLY A 635 -21.20 -15.13 -0.36
C GLY A 635 -21.55 -14.18 0.80
N LYS A 636 -21.13 -14.50 2.03
CA LYS A 636 -21.33 -13.66 3.21
C LYS A 636 -20.10 -12.82 3.54
N ALA A 637 -20.29 -11.52 3.77
CA ALA A 637 -19.19 -10.59 4.03
C ALA A 637 -18.36 -10.95 5.27
N VAL A 638 -19.00 -11.25 6.40
CA VAL A 638 -18.34 -11.65 7.65
C VAL A 638 -19.03 -12.88 8.21
N LEU A 639 -18.25 -13.92 8.51
CA LEU A 639 -18.73 -15.15 9.14
C LEU A 639 -18.77 -14.98 10.66
N GLY A 640 -19.85 -15.44 11.29
CA GLY A 640 -19.98 -15.54 12.75
C GLY A 640 -19.05 -16.61 13.34
N LYS A 641 -18.79 -16.54 14.65
CA LYS A 641 -17.88 -17.49 15.34
C LYS A 641 -18.36 -18.94 15.32
N GLU A 642 -19.68 -19.13 15.44
CA GLU A 642 -20.35 -20.44 15.48
C GLU A 642 -20.82 -20.91 14.09
N GLU A 643 -20.64 -20.09 13.06
CA GLU A 643 -21.17 -20.38 11.73
C GLU A 643 -20.24 -21.29 10.93
N ASP A 644 -20.81 -22.33 10.31
CA ASP A 644 -20.06 -23.17 9.37
C ASP A 644 -19.94 -22.46 8.02
N PHE A 645 -18.69 -22.13 7.66
CA PHE A 645 -18.34 -21.45 6.42
C PHE A 645 -18.81 -22.22 5.17
N LYS A 646 -18.97 -23.54 5.27
CA LYS A 646 -19.45 -24.40 4.17
C LYS A 646 -20.85 -24.03 3.69
N THR A 647 -21.67 -23.41 4.54
CA THR A 647 -23.02 -22.97 4.18
C THR A 647 -23.05 -21.66 3.37
N TYR A 648 -21.92 -20.96 3.26
CA TYR A 648 -21.84 -19.64 2.63
C TYR A 648 -20.90 -19.62 1.42
N ILE A 649 -20.66 -20.76 0.79
CA ILE A 649 -19.81 -20.88 -0.39
C ILE A 649 -20.44 -20.08 -1.54
N GLY A 650 -19.62 -19.30 -2.24
CA GLY A 650 -20.02 -18.59 -3.45
C GLY A 650 -20.26 -19.57 -4.60
N HIS A 651 -21.34 -19.37 -5.34
CA HIS A 651 -21.64 -20.11 -6.56
C HIS A 651 -21.40 -19.23 -7.80
N GLN A 652 -21.06 -19.85 -8.93
CA GLN A 652 -20.74 -19.15 -10.18
C GLN A 652 -19.67 -18.07 -10.01
N THR A 653 -18.58 -18.42 -9.31
CA THR A 653 -17.54 -17.46 -8.93
C THR A 653 -16.48 -17.21 -9.99
N ARG A 654 -16.63 -17.85 -11.15
CA ARG A 654 -15.82 -17.67 -12.35
C ARG A 654 -16.76 -17.65 -13.55
N SER A 655 -16.62 -16.65 -14.40
CA SER A 655 -17.33 -16.56 -15.67
C SER A 655 -16.37 -16.14 -16.78
N GLU A 656 -16.63 -16.60 -18.00
CA GLU A 656 -15.76 -16.37 -19.15
C GLU A 656 -16.59 -15.75 -20.28
N ALA A 657 -16.05 -14.71 -20.89
CA ALA A 657 -16.63 -14.04 -22.04
C ALA A 657 -15.70 -14.19 -23.23
N GLN A 658 -16.22 -14.70 -24.35
CA GLN A 658 -15.46 -14.83 -25.58
C GLN A 658 -15.42 -13.48 -26.32
N MET A 659 -14.22 -13.05 -26.65
CA MET A 659 -13.95 -11.72 -27.17
C MET A 659 -13.31 -11.77 -28.56
N LEU A 660 -13.66 -10.81 -29.40
CA LEU A 660 -12.88 -10.39 -30.55
C LEU A 660 -11.81 -9.42 -30.05
N GLY A 661 -10.59 -9.93 -29.87
CA GLY A 661 -9.45 -9.15 -29.36
C GLY A 661 -8.73 -8.36 -30.46
N ASP A 662 -8.25 -7.16 -30.13
CA ASP A 662 -7.34 -6.37 -30.99
C ASP A 662 -6.18 -7.27 -31.50
N PRO A 663 -5.84 -7.26 -32.81
CA PRO A 663 -4.73 -8.05 -33.34
C PRO A 663 -3.40 -7.84 -32.60
N GLU A 664 -3.19 -6.65 -32.02
CA GLU A 664 -2.01 -6.33 -31.23
C GLU A 664 -1.91 -7.15 -29.93
N LEU A 665 -3.00 -7.77 -29.45
CA LEU A 665 -2.96 -8.68 -28.30
C LEU A 665 -2.05 -9.90 -28.53
N LYS A 666 -1.77 -10.28 -29.79
CA LYS A 666 -0.82 -11.35 -30.14
C LYS A 666 0.61 -11.05 -29.63
N LYS A 667 0.94 -9.79 -29.36
CA LYS A 667 2.27 -9.36 -28.89
C LYS A 667 2.43 -9.42 -27.37
N LEU A 668 1.33 -9.61 -26.63
CA LEU A 668 1.35 -9.62 -25.17
C LEU A 668 1.99 -10.89 -24.62
N LYS A 669 2.61 -10.76 -23.47
CA LYS A 669 3.26 -11.85 -22.75
C LYS A 669 2.47 -12.21 -21.50
N LYS A 670 2.62 -13.46 -21.06
CA LYS A 670 2.06 -13.90 -19.78
C LYS A 670 2.58 -13.00 -18.66
N GLY A 671 1.67 -12.49 -17.85
CA GLY A 671 1.95 -11.59 -16.75
C GLY A 671 1.75 -10.11 -17.07
N ASP A 672 1.65 -9.72 -18.34
CA ASP A 672 1.40 -8.33 -18.72
C ASP A 672 0.06 -7.85 -18.13
N ILE A 673 0.06 -6.62 -17.59
CA ILE A 673 -1.15 -5.95 -17.11
C ILE A 673 -1.56 -4.93 -18.16
N ILE A 674 -2.79 -5.06 -18.66
CA ILE A 674 -3.34 -4.21 -19.70
C ILE A 674 -4.66 -3.57 -19.24
N GLN A 675 -5.11 -2.55 -19.97
CA GLN A 675 -6.47 -2.05 -19.87
C GLN A 675 -7.21 -2.33 -21.17
N LEU A 676 -8.32 -3.06 -21.10
CA LEU A 676 -9.30 -3.05 -22.17
C LEU A 676 -10.14 -1.79 -21.99
N GLN A 677 -10.01 -0.87 -22.95
CA GLN A 677 -10.66 0.44 -22.85
C GLN A 677 -12.16 0.26 -22.65
N ARG A 678 -12.73 1.00 -21.69
CA ARG A 678 -14.15 0.89 -21.34
C ARG A 678 -14.60 -0.51 -20.87
N ARG A 679 -13.69 -1.43 -20.52
CA ARG A 679 -14.05 -2.73 -19.92
C ARG A 679 -13.37 -2.96 -18.57
N GLY A 680 -12.13 -2.49 -18.40
CA GLY A 680 -11.41 -2.57 -17.14
C GLY A 680 -9.95 -2.99 -17.31
N PHE A 681 -9.31 -3.33 -16.19
CA PHE A 681 -7.94 -3.83 -16.17
C PHE A 681 -7.92 -5.35 -16.21
N PHE A 682 -6.92 -5.90 -16.89
CA PHE A 682 -6.76 -7.33 -17.05
C PHE A 682 -5.30 -7.73 -16.93
N LYS A 683 -5.03 -8.92 -16.39
CA LYS A 683 -3.74 -9.58 -16.43
C LYS A 683 -3.77 -10.72 -17.45
N VAL A 684 -2.75 -10.82 -18.28
CA VAL A 684 -2.60 -11.92 -19.24
C VAL A 684 -2.19 -13.19 -18.48
N ASP A 685 -3.12 -14.10 -18.23
CA ASP A 685 -2.85 -15.40 -17.60
C ASP A 685 -2.27 -16.39 -18.60
N GLN A 686 -2.77 -16.34 -19.84
CA GLN A 686 -2.28 -17.11 -20.98
C GLN A 686 -2.05 -16.16 -22.17
N ALA A 687 -0.84 -16.18 -22.71
CA ALA A 687 -0.51 -15.45 -23.93
C ALA A 687 -0.87 -16.26 -25.17
N TYR A 688 -1.11 -15.54 -26.28
CA TYR A 688 -1.34 -16.17 -27.58
C TYR A 688 -0.14 -17.01 -28.00
N ALA A 689 -0.40 -18.20 -28.52
CA ALA A 689 0.59 -18.98 -29.25
C ALA A 689 -0.04 -19.54 -30.52
N ARG A 690 0.74 -19.54 -31.61
CA ARG A 690 0.34 -20.19 -32.86
C ARG A 690 0.07 -21.68 -32.63
N ALA A 691 -0.72 -22.28 -33.51
CA ALA A 691 -0.97 -23.71 -33.48
C ALA A 691 0.35 -24.49 -33.43
N SER A 692 0.49 -25.34 -32.42
CA SER A 692 1.63 -26.24 -32.26
C SER A 692 1.44 -27.47 -33.14
N GLU A 693 2.53 -28.07 -33.61
CA GLU A 693 2.50 -29.36 -34.34
C GLU A 693 1.85 -30.48 -33.52
N PHE A 694 1.87 -30.38 -32.18
CA PHE A 694 1.28 -31.37 -31.29
C PHE A 694 -0.22 -31.16 -31.05
N SER A 695 -0.68 -29.92 -30.94
CA SER A 695 -2.08 -29.60 -30.61
C SER A 695 -2.93 -29.34 -31.84
N ALA A 696 -2.33 -28.89 -32.95
CA ALA A 696 -2.98 -28.36 -34.14
C ALA A 696 -4.01 -27.24 -33.87
N VAL A 697 -3.99 -26.65 -32.67
CA VAL A 697 -4.93 -25.61 -32.22
C VAL A 697 -4.13 -24.45 -31.64
N GLU A 698 -4.55 -23.23 -31.99
CA GLU A 698 -3.98 -22.01 -31.42
C GLU A 698 -4.25 -21.92 -29.92
N THR A 699 -3.29 -21.39 -29.17
CA THR A 699 -3.50 -21.08 -27.75
C THR A 699 -4.11 -19.68 -27.64
N PRO A 700 -5.29 -19.54 -27.01
CA PRO A 700 -5.96 -18.25 -26.91
C PRO A 700 -5.28 -17.31 -25.90
N VAL A 701 -5.53 -16.01 -26.06
CA VAL A 701 -5.24 -15.01 -25.03
C VAL A 701 -6.29 -15.15 -23.93
N VAL A 702 -5.87 -15.44 -22.69
CA VAL A 702 -6.77 -15.48 -21.53
C VAL A 702 -6.43 -14.32 -20.60
N LEU A 703 -7.42 -13.46 -20.37
CA LEU A 703 -7.31 -12.21 -19.64
C LEU A 703 -8.11 -12.31 -18.33
N PHE A 704 -7.42 -12.26 -17.19
CA PHE A 704 -8.03 -12.27 -15.87
C PHE A 704 -8.38 -10.85 -15.43
N SER A 705 -9.63 -10.61 -15.05
CA SER A 705 -10.07 -9.28 -14.64
C SER A 705 -9.44 -8.84 -13.31
N ILE A 706 -8.90 -7.63 -13.31
CA ILE A 706 -8.34 -6.96 -12.15
C ILE A 706 -9.38 -5.93 -11.68
N PRO A 707 -9.92 -6.06 -10.45
CA PRO A 707 -10.85 -5.08 -9.92
C PRO A 707 -10.19 -3.71 -9.77
N ASP A 708 -11.01 -2.66 -9.88
CA ASP A 708 -10.54 -1.27 -9.89
C ASP A 708 -10.89 -0.51 -8.58
N GLY A 709 -11.51 -1.21 -7.62
CA GLY A 709 -11.84 -0.70 -6.30
C GLY A 709 -13.15 0.09 -6.20
N HIS A 710 -14.01 0.08 -7.22
CA HIS A 710 -15.35 0.66 -7.16
C HIS A 710 -16.45 -0.41 -7.05
N ALA A 711 -17.33 -0.27 -6.05
CA ALA A 711 -18.47 -1.16 -5.82
C ALA A 711 -19.62 -1.04 -6.87
N LYS A 712 -19.52 -0.08 -7.80
CA LYS A 712 -20.48 0.08 -8.91
C LYS A 712 -19.80 -0.36 -10.20
N GLU A 713 -20.40 -1.32 -10.89
CA GLU A 713 -20.09 -1.65 -12.28
C GLU A 713 -19.97 -0.35 -13.09
N GLN A 714 -18.85 -0.20 -13.81
CA GLN A 714 -18.70 0.91 -14.74
C GLN A 714 -19.82 0.81 -15.80
N PRO A 715 -20.44 1.92 -16.21
CA PRO A 715 -21.44 1.91 -17.26
C PRO A 715 -20.71 1.85 -18.61
N THR A 716 -20.28 0.67 -19.03
CA THR A 716 -19.67 0.46 -20.36
C THR A 716 -19.85 -0.96 -20.88
N ALA A 717 -19.83 -1.09 -22.20
CA ALA A 717 -20.31 -2.19 -23.01
C ALA A 717 -20.09 -3.62 -22.46
N GLY A 718 -21.20 -4.29 -22.11
CA GLY A 718 -21.32 -5.74 -22.20
C GLY A 718 -20.86 -6.61 -21.03
N ALA A 719 -20.54 -6.06 -19.85
CA ALA A 719 -20.32 -6.93 -18.68
C ALA A 719 -21.52 -7.89 -18.47
N PRO A 720 -21.29 -9.20 -18.28
CA PRO A 720 -22.36 -10.19 -18.24
C PRO A 720 -23.31 -9.89 -17.07
N LYS A 721 -24.56 -9.51 -17.39
CA LYS A 721 -25.60 -9.24 -16.40
C LYS A 721 -26.02 -10.55 -15.72
N LYS A 722 -26.07 -10.53 -14.40
CA LYS A 722 -26.69 -11.58 -13.57
C LYS A 722 -28.15 -11.76 -13.98
N ASN A 723 -28.55 -12.99 -14.32
CA ASN A 723 -29.95 -13.35 -14.57
C ASN A 723 -30.78 -13.08 -13.31
N ALA A 724 -31.57 -12.01 -13.31
CA ALA A 724 -32.55 -11.70 -12.29
C ALA A 724 -33.90 -12.32 -12.67
N ALA A 725 -34.07 -13.60 -12.35
CA ALA A 725 -35.37 -14.27 -12.35
C ALA A 725 -35.62 -14.81 -10.95
N GLU A 726 -36.14 -13.95 -10.06
CA GLU A 726 -37.04 -14.29 -8.94
C GLU A 726 -37.27 -13.07 -8.05
N ALA A 727 -38.34 -12.31 -8.33
CA ALA A 727 -39.12 -11.57 -7.32
C ALA A 727 -40.30 -10.87 -8.00
N SER A 728 -41.28 -11.64 -8.46
CA SER A 728 -42.60 -11.11 -8.80
C SER A 728 -43.66 -11.80 -7.93
N LYS A 729 -44.12 -11.12 -6.88
CA LYS A 729 -45.50 -11.27 -6.39
C LYS A 729 -46.01 -9.91 -5.90
N LYS A 730 -47.00 -9.42 -6.66
CA LYS A 730 -47.82 -8.23 -6.48
C LYS A 730 -48.64 -8.28 -5.19
N SER A 731 -48.96 -7.11 -4.66
CA SER A 731 -50.34 -6.78 -4.30
C SER A 731 -50.62 -5.31 -4.63
N ALA A 732 -51.82 -5.08 -5.15
CA ALA A 732 -52.20 -3.94 -5.97
C ALA A 732 -53.13 -2.96 -5.23
N LYS A 733 -53.12 -1.68 -5.64
CA LYS A 733 -54.34 -0.90 -5.93
C LYS A 733 -54.02 0.42 -6.64
N ALA A 734 -54.80 0.70 -7.69
CA ALA A 734 -54.97 1.98 -8.38
C ALA A 734 -56.44 2.45 -8.13
N PRO A 735 -56.99 3.57 -8.67
CA PRO A 735 -56.42 4.58 -9.61
C PRO A 735 -56.84 6.07 -9.39
N ALA A 736 -56.42 6.94 -10.34
CA ALA A 736 -56.94 8.29 -10.73
C ALA A 736 -56.33 9.54 -10.04
N LYS A 737 -56.11 10.72 -10.66
CA LYS A 737 -56.30 11.26 -12.02
C LYS A 737 -55.55 12.63 -12.12
N SER A 738 -54.96 12.91 -13.29
CA SER A 738 -54.80 14.19 -14.02
C SER A 738 -54.55 15.56 -13.33
N ALA A 739 -53.48 16.21 -13.82
CA ALA A 739 -53.33 17.61 -14.28
C ALA A 739 -53.20 18.79 -13.29
N GLU A 740 -52.08 19.52 -13.43
CA GLU A 740 -51.85 20.95 -13.12
C GLU A 740 -52.83 21.89 -13.86
N PRO A 741 -53.01 23.20 -13.50
CA PRO A 741 -51.96 24.13 -13.07
C PRO A 741 -52.28 25.19 -11.98
N ALA A 742 -51.20 25.67 -11.35
CA ALA A 742 -50.94 27.01 -10.77
C ALA A 742 -51.97 27.72 -9.85
N ALA A 743 -51.59 27.90 -8.57
CA ALA A 743 -51.88 29.11 -7.77
C ALA A 743 -50.90 29.24 -6.57
N LYS A 744 -50.30 30.43 -6.39
CA LYS A 744 -49.54 30.84 -5.18
C LYS A 744 -50.48 30.97 -3.95
N PRO A 745 -50.04 30.56 -2.74
CA PRO A 745 -49.77 31.51 -1.62
C PRO A 745 -48.66 30.96 -0.68
N ALA A 746 -48.15 31.54 0.40
CA ALA A 746 -48.09 32.87 1.03
C ALA A 746 -46.85 32.83 1.96
N ALA A 747 -46.36 33.99 2.38
CA ALA A 747 -45.15 34.20 3.20
C ALA A 747 -45.23 33.71 4.67
N GLY A 748 -45.94 32.61 4.95
CA GLY A 748 -46.05 31.97 6.27
C GLY A 748 -45.58 30.50 6.33
N ALA A 749 -45.29 29.88 5.18
CA ALA A 749 -45.00 28.44 5.10
C ALA A 749 -43.64 28.04 5.70
N SER A 750 -42.63 28.91 5.64
CA SER A 750 -41.26 28.57 6.06
C SER A 750 -41.08 28.52 7.59
N ASN A 751 -41.82 29.34 8.34
CA ASN A 751 -41.81 29.30 9.81
C ASN A 751 -42.60 28.10 10.35
N GLN A 752 -43.73 27.75 9.73
CA GLN A 752 -44.49 26.54 10.09
C GLN A 752 -43.68 25.25 9.84
N LEU A 753 -42.91 25.19 8.75
CA LEU A 753 -42.01 24.07 8.50
C LEU A 753 -40.88 24.01 9.53
N ASN A 754 -40.32 25.15 9.92
CA ASN A 754 -39.28 25.22 10.94
C ASN A 754 -39.77 24.66 12.29
N ASP A 755 -40.96 25.08 12.73
CA ASP A 755 -41.56 24.62 13.98
C ASP A 755 -41.87 23.12 13.94
N SER A 756 -42.36 22.61 12.79
CA SER A 756 -42.61 21.18 12.58
C SER A 756 -41.33 20.33 12.65
N ILE A 757 -40.21 20.85 12.13
CA ILE A 757 -38.89 20.17 12.22
C ILE A 757 -38.39 20.14 13.66
N VAL A 758 -38.56 21.23 14.42
CA VAL A 758 -38.18 21.30 15.83
C VAL A 758 -38.99 20.30 16.65
N GLN A 759 -40.32 20.32 16.51
CA GLN A 759 -41.22 19.40 17.23
C GLN A 759 -40.93 17.93 16.91
N GLN A 760 -40.72 17.59 15.64
CA GLN A 760 -40.40 16.22 15.24
C GLN A 760 -39.00 15.81 15.73
N GLY A 761 -38.05 16.74 15.79
CA GLY A 761 -36.72 16.51 16.35
C GLY A 761 -36.75 16.22 17.86
N ASP A 762 -37.60 16.92 18.60
CA ASP A 762 -37.80 16.71 20.03
C ASP A 762 -38.56 15.41 20.31
N LEU A 763 -39.51 15.02 19.45
CA LEU A 763 -40.16 13.70 19.52
C LEU A 763 -39.15 12.56 19.34
N VAL A 764 -38.24 12.66 18.36
CA VAL A 764 -37.16 11.66 18.17
C VAL A 764 -36.23 11.59 19.39
N ARG A 765 -35.91 12.74 20.01
CA ARG A 765 -35.11 12.74 21.25
C ARG A 765 -35.88 12.08 22.39
N LYS A 766 -37.16 12.39 22.55
CA LYS A 766 -38.02 11.81 23.59
C LYS A 766 -38.13 10.29 23.44
N LEU A 767 -38.42 9.79 22.24
CA LEU A 767 -38.50 8.34 21.95
C LEU A 767 -37.18 7.61 22.21
N LYS A 768 -36.03 8.27 21.97
CA LYS A 768 -34.71 7.71 22.28
C LYS A 768 -34.41 7.71 23.78
N THR A 769 -34.81 8.75 24.51
CA THR A 769 -34.65 8.83 25.97
C THR A 769 -35.56 7.83 26.69
N GLU A 770 -36.77 7.62 26.19
CA GLU A 770 -37.76 6.68 26.73
C GLU A 770 -37.53 5.22 26.28
N LYS A 771 -36.47 4.94 25.50
CA LYS A 771 -36.12 3.61 24.97
C LYS A 771 -37.29 2.94 24.21
N ALA A 772 -38.00 3.71 23.40
CA ALA A 772 -39.07 3.19 22.54
C ALA A 772 -38.56 2.14 21.53
N ALA A 773 -39.47 1.34 20.99
CA ALA A 773 -39.10 0.29 20.04
C ALA A 773 -38.45 0.88 18.78
N LYS A 774 -37.44 0.19 18.26
CA LYS A 774 -36.65 0.60 17.10
C LYS A 774 -37.50 1.01 15.86
N PRO A 775 -38.62 0.32 15.52
CA PRO A 775 -39.46 0.71 14.39
C PRO A 775 -40.09 2.10 14.55
N ASP A 776 -40.46 2.50 15.77
CA ASP A 776 -41.11 3.78 16.05
C ASP A 776 -40.11 4.94 15.99
N ILE A 777 -38.88 4.70 16.45
CA ILE A 777 -37.78 5.64 16.32
C ILE A 777 -37.42 5.83 14.84
N ASP A 778 -37.35 4.74 14.07
CA ASP A 778 -37.01 4.79 12.64
C ASP A 778 -38.10 5.50 11.82
N ALA A 779 -39.38 5.29 12.14
CA ALA A 779 -40.50 6.02 11.53
C ALA A 779 -40.44 7.53 11.83
N ALA A 780 -40.19 7.91 13.08
CA ALA A 780 -40.09 9.31 13.49
C ALA A 780 -38.87 10.02 12.86
N VAL A 781 -37.73 9.32 12.73
CA VAL A 781 -36.52 9.83 12.04
C VAL A 781 -36.76 10.01 10.55
N LYS A 782 -37.47 9.08 9.90
CA LYS A 782 -37.82 9.21 8.48
C LYS A 782 -38.68 10.45 8.20
N GLN A 783 -39.63 10.73 9.08
CA GLN A 783 -40.48 11.92 8.99
C GLN A 783 -39.69 13.22 9.23
N LEU A 784 -38.74 13.21 10.18
CA LEU A 784 -37.84 14.34 10.41
C LEU A 784 -36.97 14.66 9.18
N LEU A 785 -36.45 13.64 8.49
CA LEU A 785 -35.65 13.80 7.27
C LEU A 785 -36.49 14.34 6.10
N ALA A 786 -37.73 13.88 5.97
CA ALA A 786 -38.66 14.40 4.96
C ALA A 786 -38.95 15.90 5.18
N LEU A 787 -39.25 16.31 6.42
CA LEU A 787 -39.51 17.71 6.75
C LEU A 787 -38.27 18.61 6.49
N LYS A 788 -37.06 18.13 6.81
CA LYS A 788 -35.82 18.87 6.49
C LYS A 788 -35.57 19.00 4.98
N THR A 789 -35.96 18.00 4.20
CA THR A 789 -35.87 18.04 2.73
C THR A 789 -36.84 19.07 2.18
N GLN A 790 -38.08 19.08 2.65
CA GLN A 790 -39.08 20.08 2.27
C GLN A 790 -38.66 21.51 2.68
N PHE A 791 -37.99 21.67 3.82
CA PHE A 791 -37.44 22.97 4.23
C PHE A 791 -36.32 23.44 3.29
N LYS A 792 -35.44 22.51 2.87
CA LYS A 792 -34.40 22.81 1.89
C LYS A 792 -34.97 23.18 0.52
N GLU A 793 -36.01 22.48 0.07
CA GLU A 793 -36.70 22.77 -1.19
C GLU A 793 -37.43 24.13 -1.13
N ALA A 794 -38.04 24.47 0.01
CA ALA A 794 -38.80 25.72 0.17
C ALA A 794 -37.92 26.96 0.43
N THR A 795 -36.77 26.81 1.09
CA THR A 795 -35.91 27.94 1.50
C THR A 795 -34.58 28.01 0.73
N GLY A 796 -34.23 26.95 -0.01
CA GLY A 796 -32.92 26.80 -0.67
C GLY A 796 -31.77 26.51 0.30
N GLN A 797 -32.03 26.37 1.60
CA GLN A 797 -31.00 26.21 2.64
C GLN A 797 -31.22 24.95 3.49
N ASP A 798 -30.12 24.28 3.86
CA ASP A 798 -30.15 23.17 4.81
C ASP A 798 -30.56 23.67 6.20
N TRP A 799 -31.54 23.01 6.81
CA TRP A 799 -32.07 23.39 8.12
C TRP A 799 -31.01 23.29 9.23
N LYS A 800 -30.84 24.36 10.02
CA LYS A 800 -29.97 24.42 11.21
C LYS A 800 -30.77 24.81 12.46
N PRO A 801 -30.50 24.22 13.64
CA PRO A 801 -31.19 24.58 14.87
C PRO A 801 -30.92 26.06 15.23
N GLY A 802 -31.99 26.83 15.49
CA GLY A 802 -31.90 28.21 15.99
C GLY A 802 -31.94 29.33 14.93
N VAL A 803 -32.32 29.04 13.67
CA VAL A 803 -32.45 30.06 12.63
C VAL A 803 -33.86 30.69 12.66
N ALA A 804 -33.95 31.99 12.92
CA ALA A 804 -35.16 32.79 12.65
C ALA A 804 -35.06 33.39 11.24
N ILE A 805 -36.10 33.23 10.41
CA ILE A 805 -36.12 33.69 9.01
C ILE A 805 -36.71 35.10 8.97
N ALA A 806 -35.94 36.09 8.52
CA ALA A 806 -36.40 37.46 8.28
C ALA A 806 -36.65 37.71 6.77
N ALA A 807 -37.73 38.44 6.45
CA ALA A 807 -38.17 38.78 5.09
C ALA A 807 -37.34 39.92 4.45
N PRO A 808 -37.30 40.05 3.11
CA PRO A 808 -36.36 40.93 2.41
C PRO A 808 -36.90 42.34 2.16
N GLY A 809 -36.05 43.35 2.42
CA GLY A 809 -36.06 44.64 1.72
C GLY A 809 -36.08 45.90 2.60
N SER A 810 -34.93 46.57 2.75
CA SER A 810 -34.73 48.03 2.52
C SER A 810 -33.38 48.51 3.07
N THR A 811 -32.85 49.55 2.41
CA THR A 811 -31.50 50.16 2.49
C THR A 811 -31.28 51.10 3.68
N THR A 812 -29.97 51.34 4.00
CA THR A 812 -29.34 52.40 4.84
C THR A 812 -29.62 52.33 6.36
N THR A 813 -28.68 52.42 7.32
CA THR A 813 -27.53 53.35 7.50
C THR A 813 -26.55 52.80 8.58
N SER A 814 -25.32 53.30 8.58
CA SER A 814 -24.19 52.99 9.48
C SER A 814 -24.37 53.41 10.96
N GLY A 815 -23.88 52.57 11.88
CA GLY A 815 -23.48 52.95 13.26
C GLY A 815 -24.12 52.11 14.35
N ASN A 816 -23.45 51.04 14.84
CA ASN A 816 -23.52 50.47 16.22
C ASN A 816 -23.03 49.01 16.39
N SER A 817 -22.54 48.31 15.34
CA SER A 817 -22.17 46.90 15.50
C SER A 817 -20.85 46.65 16.25
N GLY A 818 -19.91 47.59 16.21
CA GLY A 818 -18.58 47.41 16.82
C GLY A 818 -18.58 47.40 18.35
N GLU A 819 -19.30 48.33 18.99
CA GLU A 819 -19.31 48.47 20.46
C GLU A 819 -20.02 47.32 21.16
N ALA A 820 -21.12 46.82 20.58
CA ALA A 820 -21.84 45.66 21.12
C ALA A 820 -21.00 44.37 21.06
N ILE A 821 -20.16 44.22 20.03
CA ILE A 821 -19.23 43.09 19.92
C ILE A 821 -18.04 43.29 20.88
N ASN A 822 -17.58 44.53 21.08
CA ASN A 822 -16.53 44.86 22.05
C ASN A 822 -16.89 44.41 23.47
N ALA A 823 -18.11 44.73 23.94
CA ALA A 823 -18.59 44.33 25.26
C ALA A 823 -18.59 42.80 25.44
N LYS A 824 -19.03 42.06 24.42
CA LYS A 824 -19.04 40.58 24.44
C LYS A 824 -17.64 39.97 24.45
N ILE A 825 -16.66 40.59 23.78
CA ILE A 825 -15.26 40.15 23.83
C ILE A 825 -14.69 40.34 25.24
N ILE A 826 -15.00 41.45 25.90
CA ILE A 826 -14.55 41.73 27.27
C ILE A 826 -15.17 40.73 28.25
N GLU A 827 -16.48 40.51 28.17
CA GLU A 827 -17.21 39.56 29.02
C GLU A 827 -16.68 38.13 28.85
N GLN A 828 -16.55 37.65 27.61
CA GLN A 828 -16.03 36.32 27.32
C GLN A 828 -14.55 36.19 27.73
N GLY A 829 -13.76 37.27 27.60
CA GLY A 829 -12.38 37.34 28.06
C GLY A 829 -12.27 37.17 29.58
N ASN A 830 -13.20 37.78 30.33
CA ASN A 830 -13.31 37.60 31.78
C ASN A 830 -13.72 36.17 32.15
N THR A 831 -14.68 35.57 31.44
CA THR A 831 -15.07 34.16 31.64
C THR A 831 -13.88 33.21 31.44
N VAL A 832 -13.08 33.40 30.40
CA VAL A 832 -11.85 32.60 30.18
C VAL A 832 -10.84 32.79 31.32
N ARG A 833 -10.70 34.02 31.83
CA ARG A 833 -9.80 34.32 32.97
C ARG A 833 -10.32 33.66 34.26
N ASP A 834 -11.61 33.70 34.49
CA ASP A 834 -12.27 33.10 35.66
C ASP A 834 -12.15 31.58 35.65
N LEU A 835 -12.38 30.93 34.50
CA LEU A 835 -12.21 29.49 34.32
C LEU A 835 -10.77 29.04 34.53
N LYS A 836 -9.79 29.84 34.10
CA LYS A 836 -8.36 29.58 34.35
C LYS A 836 -7.99 29.74 35.83
N THR A 837 -8.50 30.78 36.50
CA THR A 837 -8.27 31.01 37.93
C THR A 837 -8.91 29.93 38.80
N LYS A 838 -10.09 29.44 38.42
CA LYS A 838 -10.81 28.33 39.08
C LYS A 838 -10.27 26.94 38.73
N LYS A 839 -9.21 26.83 37.93
CA LYS A 839 -8.61 25.55 37.47
C LYS A 839 -9.63 24.60 36.83
N ALA A 840 -10.55 25.14 36.03
CA ALA A 840 -11.54 24.35 35.30
C ALA A 840 -10.89 23.35 34.32
N ALA A 841 -11.63 22.30 33.96
CA ALA A 841 -11.11 21.24 33.10
C ALA A 841 -10.69 21.78 31.73
N LYS A 842 -9.58 21.25 31.19
CA LYS A 842 -8.98 21.70 29.91
C LYS A 842 -9.99 21.82 28.75
N PRO A 843 -10.96 20.89 28.55
CA PRO A 843 -11.95 21.01 27.48
C PRO A 843 -12.89 22.22 27.63
N GLU A 844 -13.22 22.63 28.86
CA GLU A 844 -14.10 23.77 29.12
C GLU A 844 -13.39 25.10 28.85
N VAL A 845 -12.10 25.19 29.24
CA VAL A 845 -11.26 26.36 28.93
C VAL A 845 -11.06 26.48 27.42
N GLU A 846 -10.83 25.37 26.71
CA GLU A 846 -10.67 25.36 25.25
C GLU A 846 -11.96 25.78 24.51
N ALA A 847 -13.13 25.32 24.98
CA ALA A 847 -14.41 25.74 24.42
C ALA A 847 -14.65 27.24 24.61
N ALA A 848 -14.37 27.79 25.80
CA ALA A 848 -14.53 29.22 26.08
C ALA A 848 -13.55 30.09 25.29
N VAL A 849 -12.31 29.62 25.08
CA VAL A 849 -11.29 30.30 24.25
C VAL A 849 -11.71 30.31 22.77
N LYS A 850 -12.33 29.24 22.28
CA LYS A 850 -12.82 29.20 20.89
C LYS A 850 -13.89 30.26 20.63
N VAL A 851 -14.84 30.42 21.56
CA VAL A 851 -15.87 31.47 21.49
C VAL A 851 -15.25 32.87 21.51
N LEU A 852 -14.20 33.09 22.33
CA LEU A 852 -13.48 34.36 22.38
C LEU A 852 -12.79 34.72 21.05
N LEU A 853 -12.21 33.72 20.37
CA LEU A 853 -11.56 33.92 19.07
C LEU A 853 -12.58 34.24 17.97
N ASP A 854 -13.73 33.56 17.98
CA ASP A 854 -14.82 33.82 17.03
C ASP A 854 -15.39 35.24 17.20
N LEU A 855 -15.55 35.71 18.44
CA LEU A 855 -16.00 37.09 18.73
C LEU A 855 -14.99 38.14 18.23
N LYS A 856 -13.68 37.90 18.39
CA LYS A 856 -12.64 38.79 17.84
C LYS A 856 -12.64 38.82 16.31
N ALA A 857 -12.89 37.68 15.66
CA ALA A 857 -13.04 37.62 14.21
C ALA A 857 -14.27 38.40 13.74
N GLN A 858 -15.40 38.30 14.46
CA GLN A 858 -16.60 39.09 14.19
C GLN A 858 -16.37 40.60 14.39
N TYR A 859 -15.61 40.99 15.41
CA TYR A 859 -15.23 42.39 15.62
C TYR A 859 -14.37 42.93 14.48
N LYS A 860 -13.40 42.13 14.01
CA LYS A 860 -12.57 42.47 12.85
C LYS A 860 -13.40 42.60 11.57
N ALA A 861 -14.36 41.70 11.36
CA ALA A 861 -15.27 41.76 10.22
C ALA A 861 -16.21 42.99 10.27
N ALA A 862 -16.66 43.38 11.46
CA ALA A 862 -17.58 44.50 11.65
C ALA A 862 -16.89 45.88 11.64
N THR A 863 -15.66 45.98 12.14
CA THR A 863 -14.94 47.26 12.32
C THR A 863 -13.76 47.45 11.39
N GLY A 864 -13.33 46.41 10.68
CA GLY A 864 -12.14 46.39 9.84
C GLY A 864 -10.81 46.39 10.61
N LYS A 865 -10.84 46.37 11.96
CA LYS A 865 -9.65 46.42 12.82
C LYS A 865 -9.55 45.20 13.73
N ASP A 866 -8.34 44.70 13.93
CA ASP A 866 -8.07 43.68 14.95
C ASP A 866 -8.39 44.24 16.34
N TRP A 867 -9.12 43.48 17.14
CA TRP A 867 -9.50 43.87 18.49
C TRP A 867 -8.25 44.00 19.38
N LYS A 868 -8.08 45.18 20.01
CA LYS A 868 -7.05 45.43 21.03
C LYS A 868 -7.74 45.81 22.35
N PRO A 869 -7.29 45.28 23.49
CA PRO A 869 -7.78 45.74 24.78
C PRO A 869 -7.36 47.20 24.98
N GLU A 870 -8.31 48.10 25.26
CA GLU A 870 -7.96 49.46 25.67
C GLU A 870 -7.25 49.44 27.04
N PRO A 871 -6.22 50.29 27.23
CA PRO A 871 -5.63 50.48 28.55
C PRO A 871 -6.65 51.19 29.45
N ALA A 872 -6.96 50.57 30.59
CA ALA A 872 -7.83 51.19 31.59
C ALA A 872 -7.25 52.55 32.01
N ALA A 873 -8.04 53.62 31.89
CA ALA A 873 -7.78 54.87 32.57
C ALA A 873 -7.77 54.59 34.09
N ALA A 874 -6.72 55.02 34.78
CA ALA A 874 -6.63 55.01 36.23
C ALA A 874 -7.20 56.32 36.81
N PRO A 875 -7.67 56.35 38.06
CA PRO A 875 -8.33 55.33 38.86
C PRO A 875 -9.87 55.46 38.88
#